data_AF-A0A6I1MPM7-F1
#
_entry.id   AF-A0A6I1MPM7-F1
#
_cell.length_a   1.000
_cell.length_b   1.000
_cell.length_c   1.000
_cell.angle_alpha   90.00
_cell.angle_beta   90.00
_cell.angle_gamma   90.00
#
_symmetry.space_group_name_H-M   'P 1'
#
loop_
_entity.id
_entity.type
_entity.pdbx_description
1 polymer ?
#
loop_
_entity_poly.entity_id
_entity_poly.type
_entity_poly.pdbx_seq_one_letter_code
_entity_poly.pdbx_strand_id
1 'polypeptide(L)'
;MHVYTLNNTPSIQDSKEYDLALGILENNAIIDSSTNLVSHLGGEYDGSVTIIINVDDNGKYNLLVQYLTADYDRFLSLDVNEVNTGTIYTFPITDGWSINNIKTALLNVNLTSGSNTLKFHGNGINFAPDLGKIFLSKPTIINSTLLNDSSMVYDISLGILNNGATLDPLTNFASSLGGVLDGSSTITVNTVEQGSYNFLIEYLCTDNNNLSVDINEVNTGTIYSLSPTKDLTLNNIEYFIITTSLKAGVNKIKFHGDGINPAPFLGKITISHSTSLTSITDTSLLNTTLKYPNIPTYNYNALEGLIENEARIEDLKDGKIVGWLGGPKDGSVTIGVTVSNSGFYNLGIKYVSGESRSFKITINGETIETIYTAPSTNSWTISDAKTFTLPINLKSDKNSIKFHGDGKNYSPSISSMSLMAPTTSSIPIINIYRKTSLDPWSSIERKSFNIAFHTLEPLGIEIMHPTDITILIQGKSLRGTADINLHDVDNMHYISKVNINESKKIFIPRKGELFLNVNNITHTLSDGVPFSLQIILSIENDINYMITPTFDIRDNKIFNKAITDENEYKNLLLSNSENGMLLISENARLYFPKCKHIPKSLSPSKVLALHEQTILEHNKLAGLDINSINQIDRPRKNFVLVSARNKQAGYMSAGGTMLDTHPTNSGGYFSAGWGIFHEYGHLYEQGWSHIDIWNNLYSANMSEKTTGFTWLWGNDRKDYENKNIQVFYEDYLINEKFTERGFGFGTGLYFFISLQDFFGKKFIGDMTAYYRNNSIWLGKENYVVHAISKLYGMNAIPYMEMYGYYQYANEVVNFVIDNSTSSLMVIPNNETFSKYSSISLPPTVKPIYAGSNKTLEGIGNPNAEIKLTVNNKTYTANCNDKSKFSIKIGEFIDENSVLKISSTESNKTISVAKTILVKTLLSDNLFSFYGLGDYLIATIGFNVTTKTLIVKATGSGSHSYFGNSIYFGATLYDNTGKEIATSSVTGNENAREFAKIFNEKSFEYGYYIKLTHAEPSRLSLSGNVINPPSSSSPLKFGNINLSKVTFYIRNNGIEYKFV
;
A
#
# COMPACT_ATOMS: atom_id res chain seq x y z
N MET A 1 -6.66 -41.83 -29.40
CA MET A 1 -6.99 -40.58 -28.68
C MET A 1 -8.29 -40.85 -27.90
N HIS A 2 -8.29 -40.85 -26.57
CA HIS A 2 -9.50 -41.16 -25.80
C HIS A 2 -10.52 -40.03 -25.90
N VAL A 3 -11.79 -40.38 -26.14
CA VAL A 3 -12.87 -39.40 -26.26
C VAL A 3 -13.50 -39.14 -24.89
N TYR A 4 -13.69 -37.85 -24.56
CA TYR A 4 -14.36 -37.42 -23.32
C TYR A 4 -15.82 -37.86 -23.31
N THR A 5 -16.21 -38.65 -22.31
CA THR A 5 -17.60 -39.06 -22.08
C THR A 5 -18.32 -38.08 -21.18
N LEU A 6 -19.36 -37.43 -21.70
CA LEU A 6 -20.25 -36.59 -20.90
C LEU A 6 -21.50 -37.40 -20.52
N ASN A 7 -21.75 -37.56 -19.22
CA ASN A 7 -22.92 -38.29 -18.70
C ASN A 7 -24.20 -37.43 -18.63
N ASN A 8 -24.14 -36.14 -19.02
CA ASN A 8 -25.29 -35.25 -19.16
C ASN A 8 -25.09 -34.33 -20.36
N THR A 9 -26.15 -34.15 -21.16
CA THR A 9 -26.16 -33.31 -22.36
C THR A 9 -25.99 -31.83 -21.97
N PRO A 10 -24.96 -31.11 -22.44
CA PRO A 10 -24.84 -29.66 -22.26
C PRO A 10 -25.99 -28.93 -22.97
N SER A 11 -26.38 -27.73 -22.52
CA SER A 11 -27.45 -26.96 -23.19
C SER A 11 -27.05 -26.59 -24.63
N ILE A 12 -27.77 -27.16 -25.59
CA ILE A 12 -27.64 -27.01 -27.06
C ILE A 12 -28.29 -25.68 -27.47
N GLN A 13 -27.63 -24.54 -27.27
CA GLN A 13 -28.20 -23.24 -27.70
C GLN A 13 -27.61 -22.68 -29.00
N ASP A 14 -26.46 -23.16 -29.48
CA ASP A 14 -25.81 -22.67 -30.72
C ASP A 14 -25.19 -23.78 -31.61
N SER A 15 -25.49 -25.07 -31.37
CA SER A 15 -24.97 -26.15 -32.21
C SER A 15 -25.92 -26.49 -33.36
N LYS A 16 -25.35 -26.73 -34.55
CA LYS A 16 -26.08 -27.29 -35.70
C LYS A 16 -26.11 -28.82 -35.53
N GLU A 17 -27.32 -29.38 -35.48
CA GLU A 17 -27.55 -30.83 -35.34
C GLU A 17 -27.52 -31.52 -36.72
N TYR A 18 -26.86 -32.67 -36.80
CA TYR A 18 -26.93 -33.57 -37.95
C TYR A 18 -27.14 -35.00 -37.47
N ASP A 19 -27.99 -35.75 -38.17
CA ASP A 19 -28.29 -37.14 -37.84
C ASP A 19 -27.51 -38.08 -38.77
N LEU A 20 -26.64 -38.92 -38.20
CA LEU A 20 -25.85 -39.87 -39.00
C LEU A 20 -26.72 -40.95 -39.65
N ALA A 21 -27.92 -41.23 -39.12
CA ALA A 21 -28.87 -42.14 -39.76
C ALA A 21 -29.36 -41.63 -41.13
N LEU A 22 -29.19 -40.34 -41.43
CA LEU A 22 -29.49 -39.73 -42.73
C LEU A 22 -28.27 -39.67 -43.68
N GLY A 23 -27.11 -40.18 -43.24
CA GLY A 23 -25.89 -40.21 -44.04
C GLY A 23 -25.88 -41.30 -45.12
N ILE A 24 -24.87 -41.24 -45.99
CA ILE A 24 -24.59 -42.26 -47.00
C ILE A 24 -23.87 -43.41 -46.32
N LEU A 25 -24.53 -44.58 -46.24
CA LEU A 25 -23.98 -45.79 -45.64
C LEU A 25 -23.27 -46.64 -46.69
N GLU A 26 -22.07 -47.09 -46.39
CA GLU A 26 -21.25 -47.93 -47.26
C GLU A 26 -20.71 -49.14 -46.50
N ASN A 27 -20.34 -50.19 -47.24
CA ASN A 27 -19.66 -51.38 -46.73
C ASN A 27 -20.36 -52.08 -45.54
N ASN A 28 -21.67 -52.33 -45.69
CA ASN A 28 -22.51 -53.04 -44.71
C ASN A 28 -22.81 -52.27 -43.41
N ALA A 29 -22.53 -50.97 -43.33
CA ALA A 29 -23.10 -50.14 -42.27
C ALA A 29 -24.64 -50.13 -42.38
N ILE A 30 -25.33 -50.30 -41.25
CA ILE A 30 -26.80 -50.37 -41.19
C ILE A 30 -27.35 -49.55 -40.03
N ILE A 31 -28.57 -49.05 -40.16
CA ILE A 31 -29.26 -48.35 -39.06
C ILE A 31 -29.92 -49.41 -38.16
N ASP A 32 -29.57 -49.41 -36.87
CA ASP A 32 -30.23 -50.29 -35.90
C ASP A 32 -31.65 -49.77 -35.62
N SER A 33 -32.65 -50.61 -35.92
CA SER A 33 -34.07 -50.23 -35.81
C SER A 33 -34.56 -49.96 -34.38
N SER A 34 -33.81 -50.37 -33.36
CA SER A 34 -34.18 -50.20 -31.94
C SER A 34 -33.56 -48.96 -31.31
N THR A 35 -32.40 -48.51 -31.79
CA THR A 35 -31.68 -47.33 -31.26
C THR A 35 -31.67 -46.14 -32.22
N ASN A 36 -31.94 -46.37 -33.52
CA ASN A 36 -31.78 -45.40 -34.61
C ASN A 36 -30.34 -44.90 -34.78
N LEU A 37 -29.35 -45.63 -34.28
CA LEU A 37 -27.93 -45.36 -34.50
C LEU A 37 -27.41 -46.14 -35.71
N VAL A 38 -26.39 -45.61 -36.37
CA VAL A 38 -25.65 -46.33 -37.41
C VAL A 38 -24.72 -47.33 -36.75
N SER A 39 -24.92 -48.61 -37.04
CA SER A 39 -24.17 -49.75 -36.54
C SER A 39 -23.36 -50.43 -37.66
N HIS A 40 -22.55 -51.43 -37.30
CA HIS A 40 -21.65 -52.13 -38.23
C HIS A 40 -20.63 -51.20 -38.91
N LEU A 41 -20.31 -50.08 -38.27
CA LEU A 41 -19.20 -49.22 -38.68
C LEU A 41 -17.86 -49.94 -38.39
N GLY A 42 -16.86 -49.79 -39.25
CA GLY A 42 -15.58 -50.49 -39.17
C GLY A 42 -15.65 -51.98 -39.51
N GLY A 43 -14.82 -52.78 -38.83
CA GLY A 43 -14.71 -54.23 -39.06
C GLY A 43 -14.00 -54.59 -40.37
N GLU A 44 -14.05 -55.87 -40.77
CA GLU A 44 -13.36 -56.40 -41.95
C GLU A 44 -13.76 -55.70 -43.26
N TYR A 45 -15.00 -55.24 -43.35
CA TYR A 45 -15.50 -54.52 -44.52
C TYR A 45 -15.29 -53.01 -44.43
N ASP A 46 -14.83 -52.48 -43.29
CA ASP A 46 -14.74 -51.06 -42.99
C ASP A 46 -16.04 -50.31 -43.28
N GLY A 47 -17.13 -50.75 -42.62
CA GLY A 47 -18.44 -50.10 -42.66
C GLY A 47 -18.32 -48.61 -42.34
N SER A 48 -19.00 -47.76 -43.09
CA SER A 48 -18.83 -46.31 -42.93
C SER A 48 -20.11 -45.53 -43.17
N VAL A 49 -20.16 -44.33 -42.58
CA VAL A 49 -21.21 -43.34 -42.81
C VAL A 49 -20.60 -42.01 -43.20
N THR A 50 -21.07 -41.44 -44.30
CA THR A 50 -20.65 -40.12 -44.79
C THR A 50 -21.79 -39.13 -44.73
N ILE A 51 -21.54 -37.94 -44.16
CA ILE A 51 -22.49 -36.83 -44.13
C ILE A 51 -21.86 -35.55 -44.70
N ILE A 52 -22.73 -34.61 -45.09
CA ILE A 52 -22.32 -33.29 -45.58
C ILE A 52 -22.69 -32.24 -44.53
N ILE A 53 -21.70 -31.44 -44.13
CA ILE A 53 -21.83 -30.37 -43.14
C ILE A 53 -21.46 -29.03 -43.79
N ASN A 54 -22.33 -28.03 -43.64
CA ASN A 54 -22.08 -26.67 -44.12
C ASN A 54 -21.65 -25.75 -42.97
N VAL A 55 -20.52 -25.07 -43.14
CA VAL A 55 -20.02 -24.08 -42.18
C VAL A 55 -19.76 -22.73 -42.84
N ASP A 56 -19.96 -21.66 -42.08
CA ASP A 56 -19.88 -20.30 -42.62
C ASP A 56 -18.42 -19.82 -42.74
N ASP A 57 -17.52 -20.29 -41.87
CA ASP A 57 -16.11 -19.88 -41.82
C ASP A 57 -15.14 -21.07 -41.83
N ASN A 58 -13.96 -20.86 -42.41
CA ASN A 58 -12.81 -21.77 -42.25
C ASN A 58 -12.41 -21.83 -40.78
N GLY A 59 -12.13 -23.02 -40.25
CA GLY A 59 -11.57 -23.14 -38.91
C GLY A 59 -11.72 -24.51 -38.28
N LYS A 60 -11.24 -24.61 -37.04
CA LYS A 60 -11.50 -25.76 -36.17
C LYS A 60 -12.95 -25.72 -35.70
N TYR A 61 -13.58 -26.88 -35.51
CA TYR A 61 -14.94 -27.10 -35.02
C TYR A 61 -14.96 -28.27 -34.03
N ASN A 62 -15.89 -28.19 -33.09
CA ASN A 62 -16.23 -29.22 -32.12
C ASN A 62 -17.40 -30.06 -32.66
N LEU A 63 -17.24 -31.38 -32.66
CA LEU A 63 -18.27 -32.36 -32.98
C LEU A 63 -18.60 -33.17 -31.74
N LEU A 64 -19.74 -32.93 -31.13
CA LEU A 64 -20.24 -33.79 -30.07
C LEU A 64 -21.04 -34.94 -30.70
N VAL A 65 -20.51 -36.16 -30.62
CA VAL A 65 -21.02 -37.37 -31.28
C VAL A 65 -21.70 -38.28 -30.26
N GLN A 66 -22.97 -38.61 -30.47
CA GLN A 66 -23.65 -39.64 -29.69
C GLN A 66 -23.17 -41.04 -30.10
N TYR A 67 -22.95 -41.93 -29.12
CA TYR A 67 -22.49 -43.28 -29.41
C TYR A 67 -22.90 -44.34 -28.38
N LEU A 68 -22.83 -45.61 -28.82
CA LEU A 68 -22.91 -46.82 -27.99
C LEU A 68 -21.73 -47.75 -28.28
N THR A 69 -21.17 -48.34 -27.22
CA THR A 69 -20.21 -49.45 -27.29
C THR A 69 -20.24 -50.24 -26.00
N ALA A 70 -20.66 -51.52 -25.98
CA ALA A 70 -20.88 -52.23 -24.71
C ALA A 70 -20.04 -53.51 -24.51
N ASP A 71 -19.10 -53.77 -25.40
CA ASP A 71 -18.22 -54.94 -25.36
C ASP A 71 -16.78 -54.60 -24.98
N TYR A 72 -16.19 -53.61 -25.66
CA TYR A 72 -14.86 -53.07 -25.35
C TYR A 72 -14.76 -51.62 -25.83
N ASP A 73 -13.65 -50.96 -25.51
CA ASP A 73 -13.37 -49.62 -26.04
C ASP A 73 -13.21 -49.68 -27.56
N ARG A 74 -14.14 -49.09 -28.29
CA ARG A 74 -14.16 -49.17 -29.77
C ARG A 74 -13.43 -48.01 -30.40
N PHE A 75 -12.95 -48.23 -31.62
CA PHE A 75 -12.09 -47.28 -32.32
C PHE A 75 -12.78 -46.72 -33.55
N LEU A 76 -12.68 -45.41 -33.75
CA LEU A 76 -13.28 -44.69 -34.86
C LEU A 76 -12.21 -43.88 -35.60
N SER A 77 -12.20 -43.99 -36.92
CA SER A 77 -11.44 -43.13 -37.83
C SER A 77 -12.38 -42.13 -38.50
N LEU A 78 -11.82 -40.98 -38.88
CA LEU A 78 -12.56 -39.90 -39.52
C LEU A 78 -11.79 -39.35 -40.71
N ASP A 79 -12.46 -39.27 -41.86
CA ASP A 79 -12.00 -38.51 -43.01
C ASP A 79 -12.78 -37.20 -43.12
N VAL A 80 -12.08 -36.11 -43.44
CA VAL A 80 -12.66 -34.80 -43.70
C VAL A 80 -12.30 -34.37 -45.11
N ASN A 81 -13.30 -34.07 -45.93
CA ASN A 81 -13.12 -33.71 -47.35
C ASN A 81 -12.29 -34.74 -48.12
N GLU A 82 -12.65 -36.02 -47.97
CA GLU A 82 -11.97 -37.19 -48.57
C GLU A 82 -10.52 -37.42 -48.13
N VAL A 83 -10.04 -36.66 -47.13
CA VAL A 83 -8.70 -36.79 -46.56
C VAL A 83 -8.80 -37.42 -45.18
N ASN A 84 -8.12 -38.56 -45.01
CA ASN A 84 -8.01 -39.20 -43.71
C ASN A 84 -7.25 -38.32 -42.71
N THR A 85 -7.86 -38.09 -41.55
CA THR A 85 -7.27 -37.21 -40.52
C THR A 85 -6.08 -37.83 -39.80
N GLY A 86 -5.76 -39.11 -40.06
CA GLY A 86 -4.72 -39.88 -39.40
C GLY A 86 -5.02 -40.18 -37.93
N THR A 87 -6.19 -39.77 -37.43
CA THR A 87 -6.55 -39.86 -36.01
C THR A 87 -7.51 -41.02 -35.77
N ILE A 88 -7.11 -41.93 -34.87
CA ILE A 88 -7.97 -42.99 -34.36
C ILE A 88 -8.48 -42.58 -32.97
N TYR A 89 -9.79 -42.39 -32.87
CA TYR A 89 -10.51 -42.03 -31.66
C TYR A 89 -10.95 -43.28 -30.90
N THR A 90 -10.72 -43.30 -29.59
CA THR A 90 -11.08 -44.43 -28.71
C THR A 90 -12.30 -44.04 -27.88
N PHE A 91 -13.39 -44.78 -28.05
CA PHE A 91 -14.67 -44.56 -27.43
C PHE A 91 -14.87 -45.56 -26.29
N PRO A 92 -14.95 -45.08 -25.03
CA PRO A 92 -15.09 -45.94 -23.86
C PRO A 92 -16.39 -46.75 -23.82
N ILE A 93 -16.35 -47.91 -23.17
CA ILE A 93 -17.55 -48.74 -22.93
C ILE A 93 -18.71 -47.93 -22.29
N THR A 94 -19.85 -47.96 -22.96
CA THR A 94 -21.20 -47.62 -22.46
C THR A 94 -21.79 -48.77 -21.67
N ASP A 95 -22.73 -48.46 -20.77
CA ASP A 95 -23.26 -49.41 -19.77
C ASP A 95 -24.12 -50.54 -20.39
N GLY A 96 -24.31 -50.54 -21.71
CA GLY A 96 -25.04 -51.56 -22.50
C GLY A 96 -25.41 -51.03 -23.88
N TRP A 97 -25.84 -51.90 -24.81
CA TRP A 97 -26.26 -51.54 -26.18
C TRP A 97 -27.65 -50.87 -26.27
N SER A 98 -28.26 -50.48 -25.17
CA SER A 98 -29.58 -49.83 -25.15
C SER A 98 -29.45 -48.31 -25.38
N ILE A 99 -30.42 -47.71 -26.06
CA ILE A 99 -30.49 -46.26 -26.28
C ILE A 99 -30.42 -45.44 -24.98
N ASN A 100 -30.86 -46.00 -23.85
CA ASN A 100 -30.79 -45.34 -22.55
C ASN A 100 -29.36 -45.21 -22.00
N ASN A 101 -28.40 -45.95 -22.55
CA ASN A 101 -26.99 -45.94 -22.16
C ASN A 101 -26.13 -45.09 -23.10
N ILE A 102 -26.77 -44.30 -23.98
CA ILE A 102 -26.08 -43.48 -24.97
C ILE A 102 -25.16 -42.48 -24.26
N LYS A 103 -23.90 -42.43 -24.69
CA LYS A 103 -22.93 -41.42 -24.23
C LYS A 103 -22.64 -40.45 -25.37
N THR A 104 -22.13 -39.28 -25.04
CA THR A 104 -21.62 -38.34 -26.05
C THR A 104 -20.10 -38.21 -25.95
N ALA A 105 -19.50 -37.99 -27.11
CA ALA A 105 -18.06 -38.02 -27.32
C ALA A 105 -17.65 -36.77 -28.11
N LEU A 106 -16.69 -35.98 -27.61
CA LEU A 106 -16.24 -34.76 -28.28
C LEU A 106 -15.06 -35.03 -29.24
N LEU A 107 -15.25 -34.78 -30.53
CA LEU A 107 -14.23 -34.81 -31.56
C LEU A 107 -13.91 -33.39 -32.05
N ASN A 108 -12.67 -33.17 -32.49
CA ASN A 108 -12.23 -31.89 -33.06
C ASN A 108 -11.91 -32.07 -34.54
N VAL A 109 -12.45 -31.22 -35.40
CA VAL A 109 -12.23 -31.27 -36.86
C VAL A 109 -11.90 -29.90 -37.41
N ASN A 110 -11.13 -29.84 -38.50
CA ASN A 110 -10.90 -28.60 -39.25
C ASN A 110 -11.78 -28.61 -40.49
N LEU A 111 -12.65 -27.62 -40.64
CA LEU A 111 -13.58 -27.49 -41.76
C LEU A 111 -13.27 -26.23 -42.57
N THR A 112 -13.51 -26.30 -43.87
CA THR A 112 -13.45 -25.15 -44.78
C THR A 112 -14.84 -24.54 -44.91
N SER A 113 -14.94 -23.21 -45.06
CA SER A 113 -16.16 -22.47 -45.35
C SER A 113 -16.86 -23.09 -46.57
N GLY A 114 -18.18 -23.26 -46.47
CA GLY A 114 -19.00 -24.00 -47.40
C GLY A 114 -19.22 -25.46 -46.97
N SER A 115 -19.40 -26.32 -47.97
CA SER A 115 -19.77 -27.73 -47.81
C SER A 115 -18.55 -28.59 -47.53
N ASN A 116 -18.63 -29.42 -46.48
CA ASN A 116 -17.59 -30.37 -46.09
C ASN A 116 -18.17 -31.78 -45.98
N THR A 117 -17.43 -32.79 -46.42
CA THR A 117 -17.81 -34.20 -46.25
C THR A 117 -17.09 -34.78 -45.03
N LEU A 118 -17.83 -35.40 -44.11
CA LEU A 118 -17.27 -36.13 -42.98
C LEU A 118 -17.64 -37.61 -43.09
N LYS A 119 -16.62 -38.47 -43.19
CA LYS A 119 -16.79 -39.93 -43.27
C LYS A 119 -16.28 -40.59 -42.00
N PHE A 120 -17.18 -41.22 -41.26
CA PHE A 120 -16.90 -41.96 -40.04
C PHE A 120 -16.78 -43.45 -40.38
N HIS A 121 -15.64 -44.06 -40.04
CA HIS A 121 -15.35 -45.47 -40.38
C HIS A 121 -14.43 -46.10 -39.31
N GLY A 122 -14.07 -47.38 -39.46
CA GLY A 122 -13.26 -48.09 -38.48
C GLY A 122 -11.76 -47.80 -38.62
N ASN A 123 -10.97 -48.45 -37.75
CA ASN A 123 -9.51 -48.47 -37.88
C ASN A 123 -9.01 -49.53 -38.89
N GLY A 124 -9.90 -50.06 -39.73
CA GLY A 124 -9.61 -51.14 -40.68
C GLY A 124 -9.46 -52.54 -40.06
N ILE A 125 -9.72 -52.71 -38.75
CA ILE A 125 -9.57 -54.00 -38.04
C ILE A 125 -10.80 -54.30 -37.17
N ASN A 126 -11.16 -53.36 -36.28
CA ASN A 126 -12.22 -53.55 -35.29
C ASN A 126 -13.51 -52.85 -35.73
N PHE A 127 -14.64 -53.30 -35.20
CA PHE A 127 -15.88 -52.54 -35.30
C PHE A 127 -15.73 -51.22 -34.53
N ALA A 128 -16.21 -50.14 -35.15
CA ALA A 128 -16.37 -48.84 -34.55
C ALA A 128 -17.63 -48.79 -33.66
N PRO A 129 -17.78 -47.76 -32.80
CA PRO A 129 -18.99 -47.58 -32.01
C PRO A 129 -20.22 -47.39 -32.91
N ASP A 130 -21.39 -47.73 -32.40
CA ASP A 130 -22.64 -47.34 -33.06
C ASP A 130 -22.81 -45.83 -32.85
N LEU A 131 -23.05 -45.07 -33.93
CA LEU A 131 -23.06 -43.60 -33.89
C LEU A 131 -24.44 -43.02 -34.17
N GLY A 132 -24.82 -42.01 -33.40
CA GLY A 132 -26.11 -41.33 -33.48
C GLY A 132 -26.01 -39.90 -33.99
N LYS A 133 -26.72 -38.98 -33.34
CA LYS A 133 -26.66 -37.57 -33.73
C LYS A 133 -25.31 -36.95 -33.42
N ILE A 134 -24.92 -36.00 -34.27
CA ILE A 134 -23.79 -35.13 -34.04
C ILE A 134 -24.26 -33.68 -33.85
N PHE A 135 -23.56 -32.96 -32.99
CA PHE A 135 -23.79 -31.54 -32.76
C PHE A 135 -22.51 -30.78 -33.09
N LEU A 136 -22.58 -29.95 -34.12
CA LEU A 136 -21.46 -29.12 -34.57
C LEU A 136 -21.52 -27.76 -33.90
N SER A 137 -20.42 -27.35 -33.28
CA SER A 137 -20.22 -25.98 -32.80
C SER A 137 -18.81 -25.49 -33.15
N LYS A 138 -18.61 -24.17 -33.23
CA LYS A 138 -17.24 -23.64 -33.21
C LYS A 138 -16.62 -23.95 -31.85
N PRO A 139 -15.30 -24.19 -31.76
CA PRO A 139 -14.60 -24.27 -30.49
C PRO A 139 -14.88 -22.95 -29.82
N THR A 140 -15.49 -23.00 -28.65
CA THR A 140 -15.63 -21.82 -27.82
C THR A 140 -14.22 -21.33 -27.61
N ILE A 141 -13.88 -20.19 -28.23
CA ILE A 141 -12.69 -19.45 -27.85
C ILE A 141 -13.00 -19.01 -26.42
N ILE A 142 -12.62 -19.85 -25.45
CA ILE A 142 -12.48 -19.41 -24.08
C ILE A 142 -11.19 -18.61 -24.09
N ASN A 143 -11.30 -17.34 -24.48
CA ASN A 143 -10.39 -16.34 -23.96
C ASN A 143 -10.44 -16.50 -22.44
N SER A 144 -9.28 -16.47 -21.79
CA SER A 144 -9.04 -16.65 -20.35
C SER A 144 -9.71 -15.59 -19.45
N THR A 145 -10.89 -15.09 -19.83
CA THR A 145 -11.61 -13.97 -19.21
C THR A 145 -13.01 -14.35 -18.74
N LEU A 146 -13.23 -15.60 -18.31
CA LEU A 146 -14.44 -16.01 -17.58
C LEU A 146 -14.09 -16.27 -16.10
N LEU A 147 -13.63 -15.22 -15.42
CA LEU A 147 -13.70 -15.12 -13.96
C LEU A 147 -14.96 -14.29 -13.65
N ASN A 148 -16.08 -14.97 -13.40
CA ASN A 148 -17.21 -14.32 -12.73
C ASN A 148 -16.88 -14.16 -11.24
N ASP A 149 -17.36 -13.08 -10.63
CA ASP A 149 -17.16 -12.60 -9.24
C ASP A 149 -17.71 -13.55 -8.13
N SER A 150 -17.79 -14.85 -8.42
CA SER A 150 -18.18 -15.91 -7.48
C SER A 150 -17.27 -17.15 -7.60
N SER A 151 -16.16 -17.06 -8.34
CA SER A 151 -15.14 -18.11 -8.38
C SER A 151 -14.04 -17.89 -7.34
N MET A 152 -13.71 -18.92 -6.58
CA MET A 152 -12.65 -18.92 -5.56
C MET A 152 -11.41 -19.60 -6.11
N VAL A 153 -10.24 -18.97 -6.01
CA VAL A 153 -8.97 -19.55 -6.47
C VAL A 153 -8.16 -20.02 -5.27
N TYR A 154 -7.68 -21.26 -5.32
CA TYR A 154 -6.80 -21.88 -4.34
C TYR A 154 -5.55 -22.43 -5.04
N ASP A 155 -4.48 -22.66 -4.29
CA ASP A 155 -3.25 -23.25 -4.80
C ASP A 155 -3.10 -24.66 -4.23
N ILE A 156 -3.09 -25.68 -5.09
CA ILE A 156 -2.99 -27.07 -4.68
C ILE A 156 -1.59 -27.35 -4.09
N SER A 157 -0.56 -26.61 -4.50
CA SER A 157 0.80 -26.76 -3.97
C SER A 157 0.95 -26.32 -2.51
N LEU A 158 0.06 -25.45 -2.02
CA LEU A 158 0.02 -24.96 -0.64
C LEU A 158 -0.84 -25.83 0.27
N GLY A 159 -1.39 -26.94 -0.24
CA GLY A 159 -2.12 -27.92 0.55
C GLY A 159 -1.23 -28.69 1.52
N ILE A 160 -1.86 -29.47 2.41
CA ILE A 160 -1.15 -30.40 3.27
C ILE A 160 -0.65 -31.56 2.40
N LEU A 161 0.65 -31.55 2.12
CA LEU A 161 1.34 -32.59 1.33
C LEU A 161 1.62 -33.82 2.21
N ASN A 162 1.16 -34.98 1.78
CA ASN A 162 1.32 -36.26 2.49
C ASN A 162 1.89 -37.34 1.57
N ASN A 163 2.39 -38.41 2.20
CA ASN A 163 2.86 -39.63 1.53
C ASN A 163 3.90 -39.41 0.42
N GLY A 164 4.81 -38.46 0.62
CA GLY A 164 5.91 -38.20 -0.32
C GLY A 164 5.58 -37.20 -1.43
N ALA A 165 4.39 -36.58 -1.42
CA ALA A 165 4.13 -35.40 -2.23
C ALA A 165 5.07 -34.24 -1.85
N THR A 166 5.57 -33.53 -2.85
CA THR A 166 6.54 -32.43 -2.69
C THR A 166 6.15 -31.23 -3.55
N LEU A 167 6.88 -30.13 -3.40
CA LEU A 167 6.79 -28.98 -4.29
C LEU A 167 7.85 -29.10 -5.38
N ASP A 168 7.47 -28.98 -6.65
CA ASP A 168 8.44 -28.87 -7.73
C ASP A 168 9.12 -27.49 -7.70
N PRO A 169 10.46 -27.38 -7.59
CA PRO A 169 11.15 -26.12 -7.38
C PRO A 169 11.20 -25.21 -8.63
N LEU A 170 10.83 -25.71 -9.81
CA LEU A 170 10.85 -24.94 -11.06
C LEU A 170 9.48 -24.36 -11.41
N THR A 171 8.42 -25.13 -11.16
CA THR A 171 7.04 -24.76 -11.49
C THR A 171 6.24 -24.29 -10.29
N ASN A 172 6.69 -24.60 -9.06
CA ASN A 172 5.91 -24.46 -7.82
C ASN A 172 4.61 -25.26 -7.83
N PHE A 173 4.48 -26.31 -8.66
CA PHE A 173 3.31 -27.17 -8.64
C PHE A 173 3.49 -28.26 -7.57
N ALA A 174 2.38 -28.75 -7.02
CA ALA A 174 2.39 -29.94 -6.19
C ALA A 174 2.79 -31.13 -7.07
N SER A 175 3.90 -31.78 -6.75
CA SER A 175 4.52 -32.87 -7.49
C SER A 175 4.63 -34.12 -6.62
N SER A 176 5.03 -35.25 -7.21
CA SER A 176 5.07 -36.56 -6.53
C SER A 176 3.71 -36.97 -5.94
N LEU A 177 2.62 -36.53 -6.59
CA LEU A 177 1.26 -36.97 -6.28
C LEU A 177 1.00 -38.37 -6.86
N GLY A 178 0.10 -39.14 -6.25
CA GLY A 178 -0.23 -40.51 -6.64
C GLY A 178 0.88 -41.53 -6.38
N GLY A 179 0.97 -42.55 -7.23
CA GLY A 179 1.91 -43.67 -7.13
C GLY A 179 1.58 -44.64 -6.00
N VAL A 180 2.45 -45.63 -5.78
CA VAL A 180 2.26 -46.67 -4.74
C VAL A 180 2.23 -46.13 -3.30
N LEU A 181 2.75 -44.92 -3.08
CA LEU A 181 2.66 -44.23 -1.79
C LEU A 181 1.35 -43.42 -1.66
N ASP A 182 0.62 -43.21 -2.76
CA ASP A 182 -0.53 -42.31 -2.84
C ASP A 182 -0.20 -40.90 -2.30
N GLY A 183 0.85 -40.30 -2.87
CA GLY A 183 1.23 -38.91 -2.61
C GLY A 183 0.01 -38.00 -2.82
N SER A 184 -0.25 -37.11 -1.87
CA SER A 184 -1.48 -36.31 -1.94
C SER A 184 -1.29 -34.88 -1.45
N SER A 185 -2.10 -33.98 -1.99
CA SER A 185 -2.25 -32.62 -1.50
C SER A 185 -3.68 -32.37 -1.06
N THR A 186 -3.88 -31.94 0.18
CA THR A 186 -5.20 -31.60 0.71
C THR A 186 -5.34 -30.10 0.96
N ILE A 187 -6.26 -29.44 0.26
CA ILE A 187 -6.62 -28.04 0.49
C ILE A 187 -7.92 -27.93 1.26
N THR A 188 -8.12 -26.80 1.91
CA THR A 188 -9.37 -26.47 2.61
C THR A 188 -10.03 -25.29 1.93
N VAL A 189 -11.28 -25.46 1.48
CA VAL A 189 -12.05 -24.44 0.76
C VAL A 189 -13.33 -24.12 1.53
N ASN A 190 -13.83 -22.89 1.43
CA ASN A 190 -15.00 -22.46 2.19
C ASN A 190 -16.07 -21.94 1.24
N THR A 191 -17.21 -22.63 1.16
CA THR A 191 -18.30 -22.33 0.23
C THR A 191 -19.50 -21.74 0.96
N VAL A 192 -20.12 -20.71 0.38
CA VAL A 192 -21.21 -19.96 1.04
C VAL A 192 -22.52 -20.76 1.10
N GLU A 193 -22.75 -21.62 0.10
CA GLU A 193 -23.94 -22.45 0.00
C GLU A 193 -23.56 -23.89 -0.36
N GLN A 194 -24.45 -24.83 -0.01
CA GLN A 194 -24.31 -26.22 -0.47
C GLN A 194 -24.76 -26.27 -1.92
N GLY A 195 -23.97 -26.90 -2.79
CA GLY A 195 -24.30 -26.94 -4.21
C GLY A 195 -23.27 -27.69 -5.03
N SER A 196 -23.54 -27.76 -6.33
CA SER A 196 -22.60 -28.28 -7.32
C SER A 196 -21.63 -27.16 -7.70
N TYR A 197 -20.34 -27.48 -7.74
CA TYR A 197 -19.26 -26.56 -8.06
C TYR A 197 -18.36 -27.14 -9.16
N ASN A 198 -17.94 -26.27 -10.08
CA ASN A 198 -16.96 -26.57 -11.12
C ASN A 198 -15.56 -26.23 -10.59
N PHE A 199 -14.63 -27.16 -10.74
CA PHE A 199 -13.22 -27.05 -10.36
C PHE A 199 -12.39 -27.01 -11.64
N LEU A 200 -11.82 -25.87 -11.98
CA LEU A 200 -10.85 -25.69 -13.06
C LEU A 200 -9.45 -25.81 -12.47
N ILE A 201 -8.74 -26.90 -12.81
CA ILE A 201 -7.46 -27.30 -12.23
C ILE A 201 -6.35 -27.11 -13.26
N GLU A 202 -5.29 -26.38 -12.89
CA GLU A 202 -4.05 -26.28 -13.65
C GLU A 202 -3.21 -27.54 -13.46
N TYR A 203 -2.73 -28.12 -14.56
CA TYR A 203 -1.89 -29.30 -14.48
C TYR A 203 -0.75 -29.35 -15.52
N LEU A 204 0.28 -30.12 -15.18
CA LEU A 204 1.39 -30.51 -16.06
C LEU A 204 1.64 -32.01 -15.91
N CYS A 205 1.84 -32.74 -17.01
CA CYS A 205 2.26 -34.15 -16.96
C CYS A 205 2.98 -34.58 -18.24
N THR A 206 3.98 -35.46 -18.12
CA THR A 206 4.74 -35.98 -19.28
C THR A 206 4.12 -37.24 -19.88
N ASP A 207 3.22 -37.89 -19.14
CA ASP A 207 2.50 -39.10 -19.53
C ASP A 207 1.00 -38.93 -19.21
N ASN A 208 0.18 -39.89 -19.64
CA ASN A 208 -1.22 -39.95 -19.20
C ASN A 208 -1.26 -40.27 -17.70
N ASN A 209 -1.56 -39.26 -16.89
CA ASN A 209 -1.57 -39.38 -15.44
C ASN A 209 -3.00 -39.41 -14.91
N ASN A 210 -3.22 -40.22 -13.88
CA ASN A 210 -4.52 -40.39 -13.25
C ASN A 210 -4.63 -39.49 -12.01
N LEU A 211 -5.73 -38.77 -11.90
CA LEU A 211 -6.07 -37.90 -10.79
C LEU A 211 -7.35 -38.42 -10.12
N SER A 212 -7.29 -38.63 -8.81
CA SER A 212 -8.45 -38.88 -7.96
C SER A 212 -8.65 -37.72 -7.00
N VAL A 213 -9.91 -37.43 -6.68
CA VAL A 213 -10.29 -36.35 -5.76
C VAL A 213 -11.21 -36.88 -4.68
N ASP A 214 -10.84 -36.66 -3.42
CA ASP A 214 -11.72 -36.92 -2.27
C ASP A 214 -12.30 -35.59 -1.76
N ILE A 215 -13.60 -35.61 -1.41
CA ILE A 215 -14.30 -34.46 -0.85
C ILE A 215 -14.73 -34.80 0.58
N ASN A 216 -14.27 -34.00 1.54
CA ASN A 216 -14.56 -34.18 2.96
C ASN A 216 -14.24 -35.59 3.46
N GLU A 217 -13.07 -36.11 3.08
CA GLU A 217 -12.55 -37.44 3.44
C GLU A 217 -13.37 -38.60 2.84
N VAL A 218 -14.25 -38.32 1.87
CA VAL A 218 -15.01 -39.30 1.09
C VAL A 218 -14.47 -39.35 -0.33
N ASN A 219 -14.06 -40.54 -0.78
CA ASN A 219 -13.61 -40.75 -2.15
C ASN A 219 -14.77 -40.61 -3.14
N THR A 220 -14.57 -39.82 -4.20
CA THR A 220 -15.61 -39.55 -5.21
C THR A 220 -15.83 -40.72 -6.18
N GLY A 221 -14.99 -41.76 -6.10
CA GLY A 221 -15.02 -42.96 -6.95
C GLY A 221 -14.57 -42.72 -8.38
N THR A 222 -14.20 -41.48 -8.74
CA THR A 222 -13.88 -41.09 -10.10
C THR A 222 -12.38 -40.92 -10.27
N ILE A 223 -11.80 -41.64 -11.22
CA ILE A 223 -10.40 -41.48 -11.65
C ILE A 223 -10.41 -40.72 -12.97
N TYR A 224 -9.81 -39.53 -12.97
CA TYR A 224 -9.69 -38.67 -14.13
C TYR A 224 -8.35 -38.93 -14.83
N SER A 225 -8.37 -39.27 -16.11
CA SER A 225 -7.13 -39.45 -16.89
C SER A 225 -6.80 -38.17 -17.66
N LEU A 226 -5.67 -37.54 -17.35
CA LEU A 226 -5.25 -36.26 -17.92
C LEU A 226 -4.16 -36.52 -18.97
N SER A 227 -4.34 -35.94 -20.16
CA SER A 227 -3.41 -36.11 -21.29
C SER A 227 -2.10 -35.35 -21.03
N PRO A 228 -0.95 -35.88 -21.50
CA PRO A 228 0.35 -35.24 -21.33
C PRO A 228 0.36 -33.83 -21.89
N THR A 229 0.92 -32.91 -21.10
CA THR A 229 1.28 -31.58 -21.57
C THR A 229 2.51 -31.68 -22.47
N LYS A 230 2.75 -30.62 -23.27
CA LYS A 230 3.88 -30.61 -24.21
C LYS A 230 5.22 -30.85 -23.51
N ASP A 231 5.40 -30.29 -22.32
CA ASP A 231 6.49 -30.53 -21.38
C ASP A 231 6.07 -30.05 -19.97
N LEU A 232 6.98 -30.15 -18.99
CA LEU A 232 6.78 -29.66 -17.60
C LEU A 232 7.24 -28.20 -17.42
N THR A 233 6.87 -27.30 -18.33
CA THR A 233 7.14 -25.86 -18.18
C THR A 233 5.87 -25.05 -18.02
N LEU A 234 5.96 -23.91 -17.33
CA LEU A 234 4.83 -23.03 -17.04
C LEU A 234 4.13 -22.47 -18.30
N ASN A 235 4.77 -22.52 -19.47
CA ASN A 235 4.18 -22.08 -20.73
C ASN A 235 3.26 -23.12 -21.37
N ASN A 236 3.28 -24.36 -20.89
CA ASN A 236 2.50 -25.48 -21.42
C ASN A 236 1.52 -26.04 -20.38
N ILE A 237 1.07 -25.20 -19.44
CA ILE A 237 0.03 -25.54 -18.48
C ILE A 237 -1.26 -25.84 -19.25
N GLU A 238 -1.85 -26.99 -18.96
CA GLU A 238 -3.18 -27.34 -19.44
C GLU A 238 -4.19 -27.27 -18.28
N TYR A 239 -5.47 -27.24 -18.64
CA TYR A 239 -6.55 -27.08 -17.68
C TYR A 239 -7.50 -28.26 -17.73
N PHE A 240 -7.94 -28.69 -16.56
CA PHE A 240 -8.87 -29.79 -16.41
C PHE A 240 -10.06 -29.37 -15.55
N ILE A 241 -11.29 -29.66 -15.99
CA ILE A 241 -12.51 -29.27 -15.27
C ILE A 241 -13.18 -30.50 -14.70
N ILE A 242 -13.46 -30.50 -13.40
CA ILE A 242 -14.36 -31.45 -12.74
C ILE A 242 -15.53 -30.74 -12.09
N THR A 243 -16.63 -31.44 -11.87
CA THR A 243 -17.79 -30.90 -11.16
C THR A 243 -18.09 -31.79 -9.96
N THR A 244 -18.21 -31.21 -8.77
CA THR A 244 -18.51 -31.95 -7.55
C THR A 244 -19.37 -31.15 -6.57
N SER A 245 -19.99 -31.83 -5.62
CA SER A 245 -20.85 -31.19 -4.62
C SER A 245 -20.07 -30.81 -3.37
N LEU A 246 -20.18 -29.54 -2.97
CA LEU A 246 -19.61 -29.03 -1.72
C LEU A 246 -20.73 -28.69 -0.73
N LYS A 247 -20.48 -28.87 0.56
CA LYS A 247 -21.39 -28.45 1.64
C LYS A 247 -21.23 -26.95 1.90
N ALA A 248 -22.24 -26.29 2.46
CA ALA A 248 -22.04 -24.94 2.98
C ALA A 248 -21.00 -24.96 4.11
N GLY A 249 -20.08 -24.00 4.13
CA GLY A 249 -18.98 -23.91 5.07
C GLY A 249 -17.68 -24.57 4.56
N VAL A 250 -16.88 -25.04 5.51
CA VAL A 250 -15.53 -25.57 5.24
C VAL A 250 -15.60 -26.97 4.63
N ASN A 251 -14.93 -27.16 3.49
CA ASN A 251 -14.76 -28.43 2.81
C ASN A 251 -13.27 -28.75 2.64
N LYS A 252 -12.89 -30.01 2.86
CA LYS A 252 -11.54 -30.51 2.55
C LYS A 252 -11.55 -31.18 1.18
N ILE A 253 -10.61 -30.82 0.33
CA ILE A 253 -10.45 -31.41 -1.01
C ILE A 253 -9.06 -32.02 -1.08
N LYS A 254 -8.98 -33.34 -1.23
CA LYS A 254 -7.72 -34.07 -1.37
C LYS A 254 -7.53 -34.47 -2.83
N PHE A 255 -6.42 -34.05 -3.42
CA PHE A 255 -5.96 -34.46 -4.74
C PHE A 255 -4.89 -35.54 -4.58
N HIS A 256 -5.09 -36.69 -5.22
CA HIS A 256 -4.19 -37.84 -5.14
C HIS A 256 -4.28 -38.69 -6.41
N GLY A 257 -3.60 -39.83 -6.45
CA GLY A 257 -3.60 -40.72 -7.63
C GLY A 257 -4.62 -41.84 -7.53
N ASP A 258 -4.53 -42.80 -8.45
CA ASP A 258 -5.32 -44.04 -8.42
C ASP A 258 -4.75 -45.11 -7.45
N GLY A 259 -3.76 -44.74 -6.63
CA GLY A 259 -3.04 -45.62 -5.71
C GLY A 259 -1.98 -46.51 -6.36
N ILE A 260 -1.76 -46.41 -7.68
CA ILE A 260 -0.79 -47.23 -8.42
C ILE A 260 0.15 -46.34 -9.25
N ASN A 261 -0.41 -45.43 -10.04
CA ASN A 261 0.29 -44.59 -11.01
C ASN A 261 0.51 -43.16 -10.49
N PRO A 262 1.59 -42.48 -10.90
CA PRO A 262 1.79 -41.07 -10.59
C PRO A 262 0.63 -40.20 -11.10
N ALA A 263 0.26 -39.20 -10.32
CA ALA A 263 -0.71 -38.18 -10.69
C ALA A 263 -0.01 -36.96 -11.34
N PRO A 264 -0.75 -36.09 -12.04
CA PRO A 264 -0.18 -34.88 -12.66
C PRO A 264 0.41 -33.93 -11.60
N PHE A 265 1.29 -33.04 -12.05
CA PHE A 265 1.71 -31.90 -11.24
C PHE A 265 0.55 -30.92 -11.21
N LEU A 266 0.14 -30.46 -10.02
CA LEU A 266 -1.05 -29.62 -9.87
C LEU A 266 -0.71 -28.22 -9.37
N GLY A 267 -1.20 -27.22 -10.09
CA GLY A 267 -1.03 -25.79 -9.80
C GLY A 267 -2.25 -25.21 -9.09
N LYS A 268 -2.79 -24.10 -9.60
CA LYS A 268 -3.99 -23.46 -9.04
C LYS A 268 -5.26 -24.24 -9.39
N ILE A 269 -6.26 -24.11 -8.53
CA ILE A 269 -7.64 -24.55 -8.76
C ILE A 269 -8.61 -23.38 -8.60
N THR A 270 -9.50 -23.21 -9.57
CA THR A 270 -10.60 -22.25 -9.52
C THR A 270 -11.93 -22.96 -9.31
N ILE A 271 -12.67 -22.61 -8.26
CA ILE A 271 -13.93 -23.23 -7.84
C ILE A 271 -15.09 -22.26 -8.05
N SER A 272 -16.12 -22.63 -8.82
CA SER A 272 -17.28 -21.77 -9.14
C SER A 272 -18.62 -22.52 -9.07
N HIS A 273 -19.72 -21.86 -8.70
CA HIS A 273 -21.04 -22.52 -8.57
C HIS A 273 -21.63 -22.89 -9.94
N SER A 274 -22.08 -24.14 -10.11
CA SER A 274 -22.49 -24.71 -11.40
C SER A 274 -23.73 -24.06 -12.04
N THR A 275 -24.53 -23.26 -11.32
CA THR A 275 -25.72 -22.56 -11.86
C THR A 275 -25.43 -21.23 -12.57
N SER A 276 -24.16 -20.83 -12.70
CA SER A 276 -23.77 -19.51 -13.24
C SER A 276 -23.76 -19.41 -14.78
N LEU A 277 -24.38 -20.34 -15.49
CA LEU A 277 -24.60 -20.28 -16.95
C LEU A 277 -26.01 -19.74 -17.25
N THR A 278 -26.19 -18.42 -17.12
CA THR A 278 -27.30 -17.70 -17.76
C THR A 278 -26.77 -17.03 -19.02
N SER A 279 -27.41 -17.30 -20.16
CA SER A 279 -27.19 -16.65 -21.43
C SER A 279 -27.51 -15.16 -21.33
N ILE A 280 -26.47 -14.34 -21.17
CA ILE A 280 -26.52 -12.92 -21.47
C ILE A 280 -26.13 -12.79 -22.94
N THR A 281 -27.13 -12.70 -23.82
CA THR A 281 -26.95 -12.32 -25.23
C THR A 281 -26.76 -10.80 -25.34
N ASP A 282 -25.78 -10.26 -24.62
CA ASP A 282 -25.37 -8.87 -24.76
C ASP A 282 -23.85 -8.80 -24.89
N THR A 283 -23.40 -9.05 -26.11
CA THR A 283 -22.00 -8.94 -26.54
C THR A 283 -21.53 -7.48 -26.69
N SER A 284 -22.30 -6.49 -26.22
CA SER A 284 -21.96 -5.07 -26.36
C SER A 284 -20.93 -4.54 -25.34
N LEU A 285 -20.63 -5.27 -24.26
CA LEU A 285 -19.73 -4.78 -23.18
C LEU A 285 -18.29 -5.33 -23.21
N LEU A 286 -17.97 -6.30 -24.09
CA LEU A 286 -16.65 -6.97 -24.10
C LEU A 286 -15.64 -6.41 -25.11
N ASN A 287 -16.05 -5.50 -25.99
CA ASN A 287 -15.17 -4.83 -26.97
C ASN A 287 -14.89 -3.38 -26.61
N THR A 288 -14.41 -3.14 -25.39
CA THR A 288 -14.10 -1.78 -24.93
C THR A 288 -12.62 -1.51 -25.14
N THR A 289 -12.27 -0.80 -26.21
CA THR A 289 -10.88 -0.36 -26.45
C THR A 289 -10.50 0.60 -25.34
N LEU A 290 -9.53 0.25 -24.48
CA LEU A 290 -9.13 1.14 -23.38
C LEU A 290 -8.54 2.44 -23.94
N LYS A 291 -9.02 3.57 -23.41
CA LYS A 291 -8.54 4.89 -23.77
C LYS A 291 -7.28 5.25 -22.98
N TYR A 292 -6.13 4.74 -23.44
CA TYR A 292 -4.81 5.18 -23.01
C TYR A 292 -4.39 6.49 -23.72
N PRO A 293 -3.36 7.21 -23.24
CA PRO A 293 -2.96 8.53 -23.75
C PRO A 293 -2.66 8.65 -25.26
N ASN A 294 -2.57 7.55 -26.02
CA ASN A 294 -2.35 7.57 -27.48
C ASN A 294 -3.60 7.21 -28.27
N ILE A 295 -4.28 8.22 -28.77
CA ILE A 295 -5.32 8.08 -29.80
C ILE A 295 -4.72 8.55 -31.13
N PRO A 296 -4.91 7.82 -32.24
CA PRO A 296 -4.47 8.27 -33.55
C PRO A 296 -4.99 9.68 -33.83
N THR A 297 -4.05 10.60 -34.09
CA THR A 297 -4.31 12.01 -34.35
C THR A 297 -4.02 12.29 -35.81
N TYR A 298 -5.04 12.67 -36.57
CA TYR A 298 -4.90 13.10 -37.96
C TYR A 298 -4.63 14.59 -38.00
N ASN A 299 -3.54 15.02 -38.63
CA ASN A 299 -3.16 16.43 -38.71
C ASN A 299 -3.39 16.96 -40.13
N TYR A 300 -3.99 18.14 -40.24
CA TYR A 300 -4.26 18.80 -41.52
C TYR A 300 -3.74 20.24 -41.46
N ASN A 301 -3.07 20.66 -42.54
CA ASN A 301 -2.53 22.00 -42.63
C ASN A 301 -3.59 22.95 -43.22
N ALA A 302 -3.82 24.10 -42.59
CA ALA A 302 -4.79 25.07 -43.11
C ALA A 302 -4.36 25.65 -44.47
N LEU A 303 -3.05 25.69 -44.75
CA LEU A 303 -2.51 26.14 -46.03
C LEU A 303 -2.90 25.24 -47.22
N GLU A 304 -3.34 24.01 -46.95
CA GLU A 304 -3.81 23.05 -47.96
C GLU A 304 -5.34 23.12 -48.15
N GLY A 305 -6.03 23.96 -47.37
CA GLY A 305 -7.47 24.17 -47.46
C GLY A 305 -7.87 25.07 -48.64
N LEU A 306 -9.14 24.97 -49.04
CA LEU A 306 -9.76 25.89 -49.98
C LEU A 306 -10.03 27.23 -49.28
N ILE A 307 -9.34 28.28 -49.71
CA ILE A 307 -9.44 29.63 -49.15
C ILE A 307 -10.39 30.48 -49.99
N GLU A 308 -11.37 31.12 -49.36
CA GLU A 308 -12.44 31.87 -50.02
C GLU A 308 -12.72 33.22 -49.32
N ASN A 309 -13.46 34.12 -50.00
CA ASN A 309 -14.08 35.30 -49.40
C ASN A 309 -13.12 36.31 -48.71
N GLU A 310 -12.00 36.66 -49.37
CA GLU A 310 -10.93 37.56 -48.89
C GLU A 310 -9.95 36.98 -47.87
N ALA A 311 -10.18 35.75 -47.39
CA ALA A 311 -9.16 35.03 -46.66
C ALA A 311 -7.92 34.83 -47.55
N ARG A 312 -6.74 34.83 -46.94
CA ARG A 312 -5.46 34.71 -47.67
C ARG A 312 -4.35 34.14 -46.80
N ILE A 313 -3.32 33.64 -47.47
CA ILE A 313 -2.09 33.22 -46.79
C ILE A 313 -1.34 34.48 -46.36
N GLU A 314 -1.00 34.56 -45.08
CA GLU A 314 -0.19 35.61 -44.48
C GLU A 314 1.22 35.08 -44.21
N ASP A 315 2.23 35.87 -44.58
CA ASP A 315 3.63 35.63 -44.22
C ASP A 315 3.92 36.30 -42.88
N LEU A 316 3.96 35.50 -41.81
CA LEU A 316 4.38 35.94 -40.47
C LEU A 316 5.90 35.79 -40.32
N LYS A 317 6.46 36.39 -39.27
CA LYS A 317 7.92 36.38 -39.00
C LYS A 317 8.51 34.97 -38.86
N ASP A 318 7.71 34.00 -38.47
CA ASP A 318 8.13 32.63 -38.16
C ASP A 318 7.37 31.56 -38.96
N GLY A 319 6.69 31.95 -40.04
CA GLY A 319 6.10 31.04 -41.01
C GLY A 319 4.82 31.55 -41.66
N LYS A 320 4.16 30.69 -42.43
CA LYS A 320 2.92 31.01 -43.15
C LYS A 320 1.68 30.55 -42.39
N ILE A 321 0.61 31.33 -42.44
CA ILE A 321 -0.67 31.02 -41.80
C ILE A 321 -1.82 31.42 -42.73
N VAL A 322 -3.02 30.83 -42.56
CA VAL A 322 -4.22 31.35 -43.22
C VAL A 322 -4.87 32.38 -42.32
N GLY A 323 -4.99 33.61 -42.81
CA GLY A 323 -5.63 34.70 -42.09
C GLY A 323 -6.62 35.47 -42.94
N TRP A 324 -7.02 36.66 -42.46
CA TRP A 324 -8.16 37.40 -43.00
C TRP A 324 -9.46 36.56 -43.03
N LEU A 325 -9.56 35.62 -42.09
CA LEU A 325 -10.75 34.82 -41.86
C LEU A 325 -11.83 35.70 -41.19
N GLY A 326 -13.10 35.45 -41.46
CA GLY A 326 -14.24 36.26 -41.04
C GLY A 326 -14.32 37.63 -41.73
N GLY A 327 -14.76 38.64 -40.99
CA GLY A 327 -14.96 40.00 -41.50
C GLY A 327 -16.23 40.16 -42.34
N PRO A 328 -16.46 41.35 -42.94
CA PRO A 328 -17.68 41.66 -43.70
C PRO A 328 -17.93 40.80 -44.94
N LYS A 329 -16.88 40.15 -45.46
CA LYS A 329 -16.99 39.19 -46.57
C LYS A 329 -17.06 37.74 -46.12
N ASP A 330 -16.89 37.48 -44.83
CA ASP A 330 -16.83 36.15 -44.23
C ASP A 330 -15.75 35.25 -44.85
N GLY A 331 -14.51 35.75 -44.81
CA GLY A 331 -13.31 35.03 -45.23
C GLY A 331 -13.22 33.67 -44.57
N SER A 332 -12.88 32.65 -45.35
CA SER A 332 -12.98 31.28 -44.85
C SER A 332 -11.93 30.35 -45.41
N VAL A 333 -11.62 29.31 -44.65
CA VAL A 333 -10.80 28.18 -45.10
C VAL A 333 -11.57 26.88 -44.88
N THR A 334 -11.71 26.10 -45.95
CA THR A 334 -12.37 24.79 -45.93
C THR A 334 -11.34 23.68 -46.11
N ILE A 335 -11.23 22.82 -45.11
CA ILE A 335 -10.28 21.71 -45.08
C ILE A 335 -11.04 20.41 -45.31
N GLY A 336 -10.62 19.63 -46.31
CA GLY A 336 -11.14 18.29 -46.56
C GLY A 336 -10.47 17.28 -45.64
N VAL A 337 -11.27 16.44 -44.96
CA VAL A 337 -10.78 15.44 -44.02
C VAL A 337 -11.40 14.08 -44.32
N THR A 338 -10.65 13.00 -44.15
CA THR A 338 -11.12 11.62 -44.37
C THR A 338 -11.00 10.87 -43.06
N VAL A 339 -12.12 10.30 -42.58
CA VAL A 339 -12.15 9.51 -41.33
C VAL A 339 -12.79 8.15 -41.56
N SER A 340 -12.27 7.09 -40.92
CA SER A 340 -12.70 5.71 -41.21
C SER A 340 -14.09 5.35 -40.67
N ASN A 341 -14.59 6.04 -39.65
CA ASN A 341 -15.87 5.76 -39.00
C ASN A 341 -16.67 7.06 -38.83
N SER A 342 -18.01 6.99 -38.87
CA SER A 342 -18.85 8.12 -38.46
C SER A 342 -18.89 8.26 -36.94
N GLY A 343 -18.88 9.49 -36.42
CA GLY A 343 -19.00 9.74 -34.98
C GLY A 343 -18.45 11.10 -34.54
N PHE A 344 -18.38 11.32 -33.23
CA PHE A 344 -17.86 12.56 -32.62
C PHE A 344 -16.33 12.59 -32.54
N TYR A 345 -15.68 13.40 -33.36
CA TYR A 345 -14.23 13.65 -33.33
C TYR A 345 -13.90 14.88 -32.51
N ASN A 346 -12.73 14.89 -31.86
CA ASN A 346 -12.18 16.11 -31.28
C ASN A 346 -11.40 16.88 -32.33
N LEU A 347 -11.87 18.09 -32.64
CA LEU A 347 -11.20 19.04 -33.50
C LEU A 347 -10.31 19.96 -32.68
N GLY A 348 -9.00 19.80 -32.79
CA GLY A 348 -8.01 20.77 -32.33
C GLY A 348 -7.73 21.78 -33.43
N ILE A 349 -7.79 23.07 -33.12
CA ILE A 349 -7.55 24.18 -34.05
C ILE A 349 -6.36 24.96 -33.52
N LYS A 350 -5.24 24.90 -34.22
CA LYS A 350 -4.06 25.69 -33.89
C LYS A 350 -4.18 27.07 -34.51
N TYR A 351 -4.32 28.09 -33.67
CA TYR A 351 -4.64 29.45 -34.08
C TYR A 351 -3.68 30.49 -33.50
N VAL A 352 -3.61 31.65 -34.17
CA VAL A 352 -2.93 32.85 -33.71
C VAL A 352 -3.93 34.00 -33.69
N SER A 353 -3.99 34.74 -32.59
CA SER A 353 -4.89 35.88 -32.44
C SER A 353 -4.35 36.85 -31.40
N GLY A 354 -3.72 37.95 -31.80
CA GLY A 354 -3.17 38.94 -30.85
C GLY A 354 -4.22 39.68 -30.00
N GLU A 355 -5.50 39.43 -30.24
CA GLU A 355 -6.64 39.86 -29.42
C GLU A 355 -7.69 38.75 -29.38
N SER A 356 -8.72 38.86 -28.54
CA SER A 356 -9.78 37.85 -28.53
C SER A 356 -10.66 38.00 -29.78
N ARG A 357 -10.82 36.92 -30.55
CA ARG A 357 -11.59 36.94 -31.81
C ARG A 357 -12.58 35.79 -31.87
N SER A 358 -13.75 36.08 -32.42
CA SER A 358 -14.81 35.11 -32.62
C SER A 358 -14.69 34.38 -33.96
N PHE A 359 -15.18 33.15 -34.05
CA PHE A 359 -15.23 32.39 -35.28
C PHE A 359 -16.41 31.40 -35.29
N LYS A 360 -16.75 30.92 -36.48
CA LYS A 360 -17.75 29.88 -36.72
C LYS A 360 -17.14 28.70 -37.45
N ILE A 361 -17.81 27.56 -37.32
CA ILE A 361 -17.46 26.32 -38.00
C ILE A 361 -18.69 25.82 -38.75
N THR A 362 -18.48 25.40 -39.99
CA THR A 362 -19.46 24.67 -40.80
C THR A 362 -18.88 23.30 -41.15
N ILE A 363 -19.66 22.23 -40.95
CA ILE A 363 -19.24 20.85 -41.23
C ILE A 363 -20.12 20.30 -42.33
N ASN A 364 -19.53 19.79 -43.41
CA ASN A 364 -20.26 19.18 -44.53
C ASN A 364 -21.37 20.08 -45.11
N GLY A 365 -21.20 21.40 -45.03
CA GLY A 365 -22.19 22.39 -45.45
C GLY A 365 -23.25 22.76 -44.40
N GLU A 366 -23.28 22.08 -43.25
CA GLU A 366 -24.16 22.39 -42.12
C GLU A 366 -23.44 23.31 -41.13
N THR A 367 -23.94 24.54 -40.96
CA THR A 367 -23.34 25.53 -40.06
C THR A 367 -23.67 25.20 -38.62
N ILE A 368 -22.65 25.13 -37.76
CA ILE A 368 -22.84 25.07 -36.31
C ILE A 368 -23.29 26.46 -35.84
N GLU A 369 -24.46 26.57 -35.22
CA GLU A 369 -25.04 27.87 -34.83
C GLU A 369 -24.21 28.62 -33.77
N THR A 370 -23.34 27.91 -33.04
CA THR A 370 -22.49 28.46 -31.99
C THR A 370 -21.39 29.36 -32.57
N ILE A 371 -21.27 30.58 -32.02
CA ILE A 371 -20.12 31.46 -32.25
C ILE A 371 -19.10 31.18 -31.15
N TYR A 372 -17.93 30.69 -31.54
CA TYR A 372 -16.83 30.42 -30.62
C TYR A 372 -15.98 31.67 -30.46
N THR A 373 -15.38 31.86 -29.29
CA THR A 373 -14.44 32.96 -29.03
C THR A 373 -13.10 32.40 -28.61
N ALA A 374 -12.07 32.65 -29.43
CA ALA A 374 -10.71 32.25 -29.12
C ALA A 374 -10.04 33.32 -28.22
N PRO A 375 -9.41 32.91 -27.10
CA PRO A 375 -8.58 33.81 -26.29
C PRO A 375 -7.40 34.37 -27.08
N SER A 376 -6.89 35.55 -26.72
CA SER A 376 -5.71 36.11 -27.37
C SER A 376 -4.45 35.26 -27.14
N THR A 377 -3.61 35.14 -28.16
CA THR A 377 -2.22 34.69 -28.10
C THR A 377 -1.31 35.84 -27.65
N ASN A 378 -0.07 35.52 -27.25
CA ASN A 378 0.87 36.54 -26.75
C ASN A 378 1.30 37.52 -27.86
N SER A 379 1.30 37.07 -29.11
CA SER A 379 1.53 37.91 -30.29
C SER A 379 0.89 37.30 -31.55
N TRP A 380 1.07 37.97 -32.69
CA TRP A 380 0.70 37.49 -34.03
C TRP A 380 1.82 36.66 -34.68
N THR A 381 2.38 35.68 -33.95
CA THR A 381 3.41 34.74 -34.46
C THR A 381 2.95 33.29 -34.26
N ILE A 382 3.43 32.38 -35.11
CA ILE A 382 3.07 30.94 -35.05
C ILE A 382 3.62 30.29 -33.77
N SER A 383 4.76 30.77 -33.29
CA SER A 383 5.41 30.32 -32.04
C SER A 383 4.53 30.57 -30.82
N ASP A 384 3.69 31.60 -30.85
CA ASP A 384 2.73 31.94 -29.80
C ASP A 384 1.34 31.30 -30.03
N ALA A 385 1.19 30.46 -31.05
CA ALA A 385 -0.09 29.83 -31.37
C ALA A 385 -0.64 29.01 -30.21
N LYS A 386 -1.94 29.14 -29.97
CA LYS A 386 -2.70 28.34 -29.01
C LYS A 386 -3.55 27.31 -29.75
N THR A 387 -3.99 26.28 -29.04
CA THR A 387 -4.93 25.28 -29.57
C THR A 387 -6.31 25.48 -28.94
N PHE A 388 -7.31 25.68 -29.77
CA PHE A 388 -8.72 25.65 -29.37
C PHE A 388 -9.29 24.26 -29.70
N THR A 389 -9.98 23.62 -28.78
CA THR A 389 -10.51 22.25 -28.98
C THR A 389 -12.03 22.23 -28.84
N LEU A 390 -12.72 21.50 -29.72
CA LEU A 390 -14.16 21.26 -29.61
C LEU A 390 -14.57 19.91 -30.23
N PRO A 391 -15.66 19.29 -29.76
CA PRO A 391 -16.21 18.09 -30.36
C PRO A 391 -17.00 18.42 -31.63
N ILE A 392 -16.81 17.63 -32.69
CA ILE A 392 -17.50 17.75 -33.96
C ILE A 392 -18.01 16.39 -34.44
N ASN A 393 -19.17 16.33 -35.09
CA ASN A 393 -19.68 15.08 -35.64
C ASN A 393 -19.27 14.94 -37.11
N LEU A 394 -18.61 13.84 -37.47
CA LEU A 394 -18.17 13.54 -38.84
C LEU A 394 -18.85 12.27 -39.36
N LYS A 395 -19.11 12.23 -40.67
CA LYS A 395 -19.56 11.04 -41.38
C LYS A 395 -18.36 10.14 -41.69
N SER A 396 -18.57 8.85 -41.96
CA SER A 396 -17.48 8.01 -42.48
C SER A 396 -17.02 8.55 -43.84
N ASP A 397 -15.75 8.31 -44.17
CA ASP A 397 -15.06 8.78 -45.36
C ASP A 397 -14.87 10.31 -45.42
N LYS A 398 -15.13 10.92 -46.59
CA LYS A 398 -14.81 12.33 -46.87
C LYS A 398 -15.76 13.28 -46.16
N ASN A 399 -15.20 14.24 -45.46
CA ASN A 399 -15.89 15.35 -44.82
C ASN A 399 -15.21 16.68 -45.18
N SER A 400 -15.90 17.79 -44.97
CA SER A 400 -15.35 19.14 -45.07
C SER A 400 -15.59 19.93 -43.78
N ILE A 401 -14.56 20.62 -43.31
CA ILE A 401 -14.64 21.49 -42.14
C ILE A 401 -14.24 22.88 -42.59
N LYS A 402 -15.17 23.82 -42.51
CA LYS A 402 -15.01 25.22 -42.91
C LYS A 402 -14.92 26.11 -41.68
N PHE A 403 -13.80 26.81 -41.55
CA PHE A 403 -13.58 27.86 -40.56
C PHE A 403 -13.88 29.22 -41.18
N HIS A 404 -14.77 29.98 -40.56
CA HIS A 404 -15.21 31.29 -41.05
C HIS A 404 -15.58 32.21 -39.88
N GLY A 405 -16.11 33.41 -40.15
CA GLY A 405 -16.52 34.37 -39.13
C GLY A 405 -18.03 34.44 -38.93
N ASP A 406 -18.46 35.48 -38.23
CA ASP A 406 -19.87 35.80 -38.00
C ASP A 406 -20.44 36.74 -39.09
N GLY A 407 -19.70 36.96 -40.19
CA GLY A 407 -20.03 37.91 -41.25
C GLY A 407 -19.82 39.39 -40.88
N LYS A 408 -19.22 39.70 -39.72
CA LYS A 408 -18.92 41.08 -39.28
C LYS A 408 -17.49 41.24 -38.81
N ASN A 409 -17.04 40.39 -37.89
CA ASN A 409 -15.76 40.47 -37.19
C ASN A 409 -14.74 39.52 -37.81
N TYR A 410 -13.47 39.95 -37.86
CA TYR A 410 -12.39 39.05 -38.26
C TYR A 410 -12.16 37.96 -37.21
N SER A 411 -11.94 36.74 -37.71
CA SER A 411 -11.63 35.54 -36.94
C SER A 411 -10.11 35.43 -36.66
N PRO A 412 -9.70 34.52 -35.75
CA PRO A 412 -8.29 34.13 -35.59
C PRO A 412 -7.69 33.60 -36.89
N SER A 413 -6.38 33.78 -37.08
CA SER A 413 -5.64 33.13 -38.16
C SER A 413 -5.37 31.67 -37.79
N ILE A 414 -5.56 30.75 -38.73
CA ILE A 414 -5.48 29.30 -38.50
C ILE A 414 -4.22 28.73 -39.16
N SER A 415 -3.43 27.98 -38.39
CA SER A 415 -2.21 27.31 -38.85
C SER A 415 -2.50 25.88 -39.27
N SER A 416 -3.10 25.10 -38.38
CA SER A 416 -3.41 23.69 -38.63
C SER A 416 -4.60 23.24 -37.81
N MET A 417 -5.12 22.08 -38.14
CA MET A 417 -6.12 21.38 -37.33
C MET A 417 -5.69 19.93 -37.09
N SER A 418 -6.19 19.36 -35.99
CA SER A 418 -6.04 17.95 -35.66
C SER A 418 -7.40 17.30 -35.39
N LEU A 419 -7.58 16.05 -35.82
CA LEU A 419 -8.74 15.24 -35.51
C LEU A 419 -8.30 14.04 -34.66
N MET A 420 -8.93 13.88 -33.50
CA MET A 420 -8.77 12.69 -32.67
C MET A 420 -10.07 11.89 -32.72
N ALA A 421 -9.97 10.61 -33.09
CA ALA A 421 -11.13 9.73 -33.21
C ALA A 421 -11.81 9.47 -31.84
N PRO A 422 -13.15 9.39 -31.79
CA PRO A 422 -13.82 8.77 -30.64
C PRO A 422 -13.48 7.27 -30.65
N THR A 423 -13.01 6.76 -29.53
CA THR A 423 -13.02 5.32 -29.26
C THR A 423 -14.40 4.96 -28.74
N THR A 424 -15.03 3.87 -29.19
CA THR A 424 -16.12 3.24 -28.44
C THR A 424 -15.50 2.56 -27.21
N SER A 425 -15.19 3.34 -26.19
CA SER A 425 -14.57 2.86 -24.95
C SER A 425 -15.61 2.92 -23.85
N SER A 426 -15.82 1.82 -23.13
CA SER A 426 -16.46 1.94 -21.82
C SER A 426 -15.38 2.04 -20.77
N ILE A 427 -15.67 2.78 -19.71
CA ILE A 427 -14.85 2.78 -18.51
C ILE A 427 -14.81 1.34 -17.99
N PRO A 428 -13.63 0.77 -17.70
CA PRO A 428 -13.56 -0.57 -17.13
C PRO A 428 -14.21 -0.58 -15.74
N ILE A 429 -14.77 -1.72 -15.36
CA ILE A 429 -15.14 -1.95 -13.96
C ILE A 429 -13.85 -1.95 -13.14
N ILE A 430 -13.80 -1.09 -12.13
CA ILE A 430 -12.62 -0.93 -11.27
C ILE A 430 -12.80 -1.83 -10.04
N ASN A 431 -11.84 -2.71 -9.82
CA ASN A 431 -11.79 -3.65 -8.71
C ASN A 431 -10.74 -3.16 -7.70
N ILE A 432 -11.17 -2.78 -6.50
CA ILE A 432 -10.25 -2.51 -5.40
C ILE A 432 -10.19 -3.74 -4.52
N TYR A 433 -9.01 -4.34 -4.43
CA TYR A 433 -8.71 -5.46 -3.54
C TYR A 433 -7.88 -4.99 -2.34
N ARG A 434 -8.33 -5.35 -1.13
CA ARG A 434 -7.63 -5.12 0.13
C ARG A 434 -7.38 -6.44 0.85
N LYS A 435 -6.14 -6.65 1.30
CA LYS A 435 -5.70 -7.86 2.04
C LYS A 435 -6.26 -7.98 3.44
N THR A 436 -6.84 -6.91 3.97
CA THR A 436 -7.29 -6.83 5.35
C THR A 436 -8.46 -5.88 5.46
N SER A 437 -9.41 -6.26 6.29
CA SER A 437 -10.55 -5.45 6.71
C SER A 437 -10.21 -4.49 7.86
N LEU A 438 -9.02 -4.61 8.46
CA LEU A 438 -8.59 -3.75 9.55
C LEU A 438 -8.48 -2.28 9.12
N ASP A 439 -9.16 -1.41 9.86
CA ASP A 439 -8.96 0.04 9.81
C ASP A 439 -7.47 0.36 10.07
N PRO A 440 -6.77 1.09 9.16
CA PRO A 440 -5.40 1.52 9.37
C PRO A 440 -5.13 2.28 10.67
N TRP A 441 -6.15 2.95 11.22
CA TRP A 441 -6.08 3.68 12.49
C TRP A 441 -6.43 2.85 13.72
N SER A 442 -6.91 1.61 13.54
CA SER A 442 -7.16 0.69 14.66
C SER A 442 -5.87 0.45 15.46
N SER A 443 -5.99 0.26 16.79
CA SER A 443 -4.83 -0.01 17.65
C SER A 443 -4.03 -1.24 17.20
N ILE A 444 -4.73 -2.24 16.66
CA ILE A 444 -4.18 -3.50 16.17
C ILE A 444 -3.31 -3.31 14.93
N GLU A 445 -3.76 -2.49 13.98
CA GLU A 445 -3.06 -2.26 12.71
C GLU A 445 -2.01 -1.14 12.82
N ARG A 446 -2.32 -0.09 13.58
CA ARG A 446 -1.41 1.03 13.82
C ARG A 446 -0.26 0.67 14.77
N LYS A 447 -0.43 -0.30 15.67
CA LYS A 447 0.66 -0.89 16.47
C LYS A 447 1.45 0.14 17.29
N SER A 448 0.76 1.16 17.79
CA SER A 448 1.33 2.30 18.53
C SER A 448 2.32 3.16 17.72
N PHE A 449 2.37 3.00 16.39
CA PHE A 449 3.05 3.96 15.53
C PHE A 449 2.26 5.26 15.40
N ASN A 450 2.96 6.35 15.14
CA ASN A 450 2.38 7.69 15.07
C ASN A 450 1.53 7.87 13.80
N ILE A 451 1.87 7.18 12.70
CA ILE A 451 1.25 7.34 11.38
C ILE A 451 0.64 6.00 10.91
N ALA A 452 -0.64 6.03 10.55
CA ALA A 452 -1.34 4.90 9.94
C ALA A 452 -0.90 4.65 8.50
N PHE A 453 -1.17 3.46 7.97
CA PHE A 453 -1.08 3.22 6.54
C PHE A 453 -2.28 3.85 5.83
N HIS A 454 -2.20 3.99 4.51
CA HIS A 454 -3.06 4.90 3.78
C HIS A 454 -4.41 4.27 3.42
N THR A 455 -5.41 5.12 3.21
CA THR A 455 -6.81 4.74 2.89
C THR A 455 -7.29 5.26 1.55
N LEU A 456 -6.44 5.96 0.79
CA LEU A 456 -6.79 6.57 -0.48
C LEU A 456 -6.37 5.63 -1.62
N GLU A 457 -7.34 4.99 -2.24
CA GLU A 457 -7.14 4.08 -3.36
C GLU A 457 -7.30 4.85 -4.69
N PRO A 458 -6.27 4.89 -5.56
CA PRO A 458 -6.39 5.45 -6.89
C PRO A 458 -7.32 4.57 -7.76
N LEU A 459 -8.13 5.19 -8.62
CA LEU A 459 -9.12 4.47 -9.44
C LEU A 459 -8.61 4.11 -10.84
N GLY A 460 -7.47 4.64 -11.27
CA GLY A 460 -6.94 4.50 -12.63
C GLY A 460 -7.69 5.34 -13.67
N ILE A 461 -8.45 6.35 -13.25
CA ILE A 461 -9.30 7.19 -14.11
C ILE A 461 -9.02 8.67 -13.84
N GLU A 462 -8.49 9.34 -14.86
CA GLU A 462 -8.21 10.77 -14.84
C GLU A 462 -9.30 11.53 -15.60
N ILE A 463 -9.99 12.43 -14.90
CA ILE A 463 -10.96 13.35 -15.48
C ILE A 463 -10.20 14.46 -16.18
N MET A 464 -10.58 14.79 -17.42
CA MET A 464 -9.88 15.73 -18.29
C MET A 464 -10.51 17.12 -18.28
N HIS A 465 -11.83 17.18 -18.12
CA HIS A 465 -12.63 18.41 -18.14
C HIS A 465 -13.70 18.36 -17.07
N PRO A 466 -14.19 19.52 -16.59
CA PRO A 466 -15.33 19.55 -15.68
C PRO A 466 -16.52 18.79 -16.27
N THR A 467 -16.99 17.76 -15.58
CA THR A 467 -17.99 16.84 -16.12
C THR A 467 -18.81 16.19 -15.01
N ASP A 468 -20.02 15.76 -15.36
CA ASP A 468 -20.81 14.89 -14.49
C ASP A 468 -20.37 13.44 -14.64
N ILE A 469 -20.27 12.74 -13.52
CA ILE A 469 -20.06 11.30 -13.46
C ILE A 469 -21.21 10.65 -12.69
N THR A 470 -21.60 9.45 -13.07
CA THR A 470 -22.41 8.56 -12.23
C THR A 470 -21.52 7.45 -11.71
N ILE A 471 -21.53 7.25 -10.39
CA ILE A 471 -20.74 6.24 -9.72
C ILE A 471 -21.63 5.30 -8.92
N LEU A 472 -21.32 4.01 -8.96
CA LEU A 472 -21.87 2.99 -8.10
C LEU A 472 -20.71 2.20 -7.49
N ILE A 473 -20.66 2.12 -6.17
CA ILE A 473 -19.66 1.34 -5.43
C ILE A 473 -20.37 0.11 -4.88
N GLN A 474 -19.96 -1.10 -5.25
CA GLN A 474 -20.63 -2.34 -4.86
C GLN A 474 -19.75 -3.24 -4.01
N GLY A 475 -20.37 -3.87 -3.02
CA GLY A 475 -19.75 -4.89 -2.17
C GLY A 475 -20.80 -5.60 -1.32
N LYS A 476 -21.02 -6.90 -1.57
CA LYS A 476 -22.12 -7.66 -0.96
C LYS A 476 -22.05 -7.67 0.58
N SER A 477 -20.84 -7.73 1.14
CA SER A 477 -20.54 -7.71 2.58
C SER A 477 -20.14 -6.34 3.13
N LEU A 478 -20.17 -5.29 2.29
CA LEU A 478 -19.73 -3.94 2.63
C LEU A 478 -20.91 -2.99 2.82
N ARG A 479 -20.79 -2.07 3.78
CA ARG A 479 -21.80 -1.08 4.15
C ARG A 479 -21.13 0.26 4.46
N GLY A 480 -21.92 1.28 4.76
CA GLY A 480 -21.42 2.61 5.10
C GLY A 480 -21.18 3.45 3.85
N THR A 481 -20.13 4.26 3.89
CA THR A 481 -19.89 5.28 2.86
C THR A 481 -18.44 5.32 2.46
N ALA A 482 -18.14 5.79 1.26
CA ALA A 482 -16.79 6.12 0.82
C ALA A 482 -16.74 7.54 0.27
N ASP A 483 -15.60 8.20 0.41
CA ASP A 483 -15.45 9.58 -0.06
C ASP A 483 -14.67 9.60 -1.38
N ILE A 484 -15.27 10.17 -2.41
CA ILE A 484 -14.64 10.45 -3.69
C ILE A 484 -13.79 11.69 -3.55
N ASN A 485 -12.52 11.54 -3.90
CA ASN A 485 -11.51 12.57 -3.90
C ASN A 485 -10.97 12.72 -5.33
N LEU A 486 -10.42 13.89 -5.62
CA LEU A 486 -9.76 14.20 -6.88
C LEU A 486 -8.34 14.66 -6.58
N HIS A 487 -7.37 13.98 -7.18
CA HIS A 487 -5.97 14.36 -7.10
C HIS A 487 -5.56 15.08 -8.39
N ASP A 488 -5.39 16.39 -8.31
CA ASP A 488 -4.75 17.17 -9.38
C ASP A 488 -3.25 17.37 -9.08
N VAL A 489 -2.52 18.04 -9.98
CA VAL A 489 -1.08 18.28 -9.75
C VAL A 489 -0.81 19.16 -8.53
N ASP A 490 -1.77 19.97 -8.09
CA ASP A 490 -1.56 20.92 -7.01
C ASP A 490 -1.85 20.30 -5.65
N ASN A 491 -2.89 19.46 -5.54
CA ASN A 491 -3.39 18.95 -4.27
C ASN A 491 -4.36 17.76 -4.42
N MET A 492 -4.73 17.20 -3.27
CA MET A 492 -5.87 16.28 -3.13
C MET A 492 -7.11 17.05 -2.64
N HIS A 493 -8.26 16.81 -3.26
CA HIS A 493 -9.51 17.53 -2.99
C HIS A 493 -10.65 16.56 -2.72
N TYR A 494 -11.35 16.74 -1.60
CA TYR A 494 -12.61 16.04 -1.37
C TYR A 494 -13.68 16.54 -2.34
N ILE A 495 -14.42 15.62 -2.97
CA ILE A 495 -15.48 15.95 -3.92
C ILE A 495 -16.85 15.60 -3.35
N SER A 496 -17.09 14.34 -3.01
CA SER A 496 -18.41 13.90 -2.55
C SER A 496 -18.36 12.56 -1.83
N LYS A 497 -19.30 12.36 -0.91
CA LYS A 497 -19.55 11.08 -0.24
C LYS A 497 -20.54 10.22 -1.04
N VAL A 498 -20.28 8.92 -1.13
CA VAL A 498 -21.11 7.93 -1.84
C VAL A 498 -21.45 6.78 -0.89
N ASN A 499 -22.71 6.39 -0.84
CA ASN A 499 -23.15 5.23 -0.07
C ASN A 499 -22.80 3.94 -0.82
N ILE A 500 -22.35 2.92 -0.10
CA ILE A 500 -22.07 1.61 -0.69
C ILE A 500 -23.38 0.95 -1.14
N ASN A 501 -23.38 0.37 -2.34
CA ASN A 501 -24.50 -0.23 -3.08
C ASN A 501 -25.58 0.75 -3.55
N GLU A 502 -25.28 2.05 -3.60
CA GLU A 502 -26.17 3.08 -4.15
C GLU A 502 -25.47 3.85 -5.29
N SER A 503 -26.20 4.09 -6.37
CA SER A 503 -25.70 4.92 -7.47
C SER A 503 -25.88 6.40 -7.16
N LYS A 504 -24.88 7.22 -7.50
CA LYS A 504 -24.90 8.66 -7.28
C LYS A 504 -24.31 9.42 -8.47
N LYS A 505 -25.01 10.45 -8.93
CA LYS A 505 -24.48 11.44 -9.89
C LYS A 505 -23.70 12.54 -9.14
N ILE A 506 -22.50 12.87 -9.62
CA ILE A 506 -21.55 13.79 -8.98
C ILE A 506 -20.91 14.66 -10.07
N PHE A 507 -20.83 15.96 -9.84
CA PHE A 507 -20.07 16.87 -10.69
C PHE A 507 -18.60 16.92 -10.28
N ILE A 508 -17.69 16.66 -11.22
CA ILE A 508 -16.25 16.82 -11.04
C ILE A 508 -15.83 18.17 -11.63
N PRO A 509 -15.28 19.11 -10.84
CA PRO A 509 -15.14 20.50 -11.29
C PRO A 509 -13.85 20.81 -12.05
N ARG A 510 -12.92 19.86 -12.19
CA ARG A 510 -11.59 20.09 -12.76
C ARG A 510 -10.90 18.80 -13.18
N LYS A 511 -9.78 18.94 -13.88
CA LYS A 511 -8.89 17.85 -14.25
C LYS A 511 -8.26 17.19 -13.02
N GLY A 512 -8.14 15.87 -12.99
CA GLY A 512 -7.40 15.12 -11.96
C GLY A 512 -7.80 13.64 -11.90
N GLU A 513 -7.00 12.84 -11.20
CA GLU A 513 -7.26 11.41 -10.96
C GLU A 513 -8.31 11.23 -9.87
N LEU A 514 -9.26 10.34 -10.10
CA LEU A 514 -10.22 9.96 -9.07
C LEU A 514 -9.57 9.02 -8.04
N PHE A 515 -9.81 9.32 -6.77
CA PHE A 515 -9.42 8.52 -5.63
C PHE A 515 -10.64 8.17 -4.79
N LEU A 516 -10.63 6.97 -4.21
CA LEU A 516 -11.62 6.56 -3.23
C LEU A 516 -10.97 6.48 -1.85
N ASN A 517 -11.47 7.27 -0.91
CA ASN A 517 -11.13 7.10 0.50
C ASN A 517 -12.04 6.05 1.13
N VAL A 518 -11.44 4.92 1.48
CA VAL A 518 -12.14 3.73 2.00
C VAL A 518 -12.23 3.70 3.54
N ASN A 519 -11.87 4.78 4.23
CA ASN A 519 -11.85 4.85 5.70
C ASN A 519 -13.23 4.67 6.35
N ASN A 520 -14.30 5.08 5.66
CA ASN A 520 -15.67 5.03 6.18
C ASN A 520 -16.46 3.79 5.72
N ILE A 521 -15.79 2.86 5.02
CA ILE A 521 -16.39 1.58 4.62
C ILE A 521 -16.38 0.65 5.84
N THR A 522 -17.55 0.09 6.13
CA THR A 522 -17.72 -0.93 7.17
C THR A 522 -18.03 -2.28 6.51
N HIS A 523 -17.78 -3.36 7.24
CA HIS A 523 -17.99 -4.72 6.75
C HIS A 523 -18.60 -5.59 7.84
N THR A 524 -19.31 -6.64 7.43
CA THR A 524 -19.74 -7.70 8.35
C THR A 524 -18.70 -8.81 8.50
N LEU A 525 -17.53 -8.64 7.84
CA LEU A 525 -16.43 -9.60 7.88
C LEU A 525 -15.72 -9.54 9.23
N SER A 526 -15.12 -10.66 9.65
CA SER A 526 -14.21 -10.66 10.78
C SER A 526 -12.99 -9.77 10.51
N ASP A 527 -12.34 -9.32 11.58
CA ASP A 527 -11.13 -8.50 11.52
C ASP A 527 -9.99 -9.21 10.77
N GLY A 528 -9.35 -8.49 9.86
CA GLY A 528 -8.19 -8.99 9.13
C GLY A 528 -8.53 -9.85 7.90
N VAL A 529 -9.81 -9.97 7.53
CA VAL A 529 -10.27 -10.72 6.36
C VAL A 529 -10.09 -9.87 5.10
N PRO A 530 -9.49 -10.41 4.01
CA PRO A 530 -9.43 -9.71 2.73
C PRO A 530 -10.83 -9.40 2.19
N PHE A 531 -10.95 -8.29 1.45
CA PHE A 531 -12.20 -7.95 0.79
C PHE A 531 -11.94 -7.19 -0.51
N SER A 532 -12.94 -7.21 -1.39
CA SER A 532 -12.95 -6.44 -2.62
C SER A 532 -14.19 -5.56 -2.68
N LEU A 533 -14.09 -4.49 -3.46
CA LEU A 533 -15.24 -3.71 -3.92
C LEU A 533 -15.10 -3.42 -5.41
N GLN A 534 -16.24 -3.32 -6.07
CA GLN A 534 -16.33 -2.92 -7.46
C GLN A 534 -16.79 -1.47 -7.54
N ILE A 535 -16.25 -0.73 -8.51
CA ILE A 535 -16.68 0.62 -8.81
C ILE A 535 -17.06 0.65 -10.28
N ILE A 536 -18.31 1.02 -10.52
CA ILE A 536 -18.88 1.21 -11.84
C ILE A 536 -19.03 2.70 -12.05
N LEU A 537 -18.39 3.20 -13.10
CA LEU A 537 -18.43 4.61 -13.49
C LEU A 537 -19.14 4.74 -14.84
N SER A 538 -19.95 5.78 -14.96
CA SER A 538 -20.48 6.26 -16.22
C SER A 538 -20.14 7.73 -16.34
N ILE A 539 -19.47 8.10 -17.42
CA ILE A 539 -19.06 9.47 -17.71
C ILE A 539 -19.58 9.78 -19.10
N GLU A 540 -20.32 10.88 -19.24
CA GLU A 540 -20.80 11.31 -20.54
C GLU A 540 -19.61 11.72 -21.42
N ASN A 541 -19.56 11.21 -22.64
CA ASN A 541 -18.52 11.47 -23.65
C ASN A 541 -17.11 11.01 -23.27
N ASP A 542 -16.53 10.18 -24.13
CA ASP A 542 -15.18 9.62 -23.90
C ASP A 542 -14.08 10.67 -23.83
N ILE A 543 -14.32 11.91 -24.25
CA ILE A 543 -13.36 13.02 -24.15
C ILE A 543 -13.09 13.45 -22.70
N ASN A 544 -14.04 13.20 -21.81
CA ASN A 544 -14.04 13.75 -20.45
C ASN A 544 -13.16 12.98 -19.48
N TYR A 545 -12.70 11.78 -19.85
CA TYR A 545 -11.80 10.97 -19.05
C TYR A 545 -10.68 10.36 -19.90
N MET A 546 -9.67 9.84 -19.22
CA MET A 546 -8.73 8.91 -19.79
C MET A 546 -8.38 7.84 -18.75
N ILE A 547 -7.94 6.69 -19.22
CA ILE A 547 -7.42 5.64 -18.35
C ILE A 547 -5.97 5.97 -18.08
N THR A 548 -5.67 6.18 -16.81
CA THR A 548 -4.30 6.44 -16.34
C THR A 548 -3.46 5.21 -16.67
N PRO A 549 -2.31 5.35 -17.36
CA PRO A 549 -1.38 4.24 -17.56
C PRO A 549 -1.13 3.54 -16.24
N THR A 550 -1.58 2.30 -16.14
CA THR A 550 -1.61 1.55 -14.88
C THR A 550 -0.85 0.24 -15.07
N PHE A 551 0.27 0.10 -14.37
CA PHE A 551 1.02 -1.15 -14.27
C PHE A 551 0.69 -1.82 -12.94
N ASP A 552 -0.01 -2.95 -12.99
CA ASP A 552 -0.49 -3.67 -11.82
C ASP A 552 0.10 -5.07 -11.82
N ILE A 553 0.93 -5.40 -10.82
CA ILE A 553 1.60 -6.70 -10.73
C ILE A 553 0.84 -7.72 -9.88
N ARG A 554 -0.27 -7.32 -9.24
CA ARG A 554 -1.06 -8.22 -8.39
C ARG A 554 -1.75 -9.31 -9.19
N ASP A 555 -2.08 -10.44 -8.59
CA ASP A 555 -2.92 -11.44 -9.24
C ASP A 555 -4.32 -10.86 -9.53
N ASN A 556 -4.89 -10.16 -8.54
CA ASN A 556 -6.15 -9.43 -8.67
C ASN A 556 -5.88 -8.01 -9.18
N LYS A 557 -5.96 -7.84 -10.49
CA LYS A 557 -5.75 -6.54 -11.15
C LYS A 557 -6.87 -5.55 -10.82
N ILE A 558 -6.54 -4.27 -10.81
CA ILE A 558 -7.51 -3.18 -10.66
C ILE A 558 -8.56 -3.18 -11.78
N PHE A 559 -8.22 -3.63 -12.97
CA PHE A 559 -9.15 -3.95 -14.05
C PHE A 559 -8.48 -4.91 -15.05
N ASN A 560 -9.28 -5.66 -15.81
CA ASN A 560 -8.83 -6.79 -16.66
C ASN A 560 -7.73 -6.46 -17.68
N LYS A 561 -7.59 -5.19 -18.04
CA LYS A 561 -6.63 -4.71 -19.05
C LYS A 561 -5.50 -3.86 -18.45
N ALA A 562 -5.30 -3.91 -17.13
CA ALA A 562 -4.12 -3.29 -16.52
C ALA A 562 -2.84 -3.86 -17.14
N ILE A 563 -1.84 -3.01 -17.34
CA ILE A 563 -0.66 -3.34 -18.13
C ILE A 563 0.27 -4.23 -17.30
N THR A 564 0.73 -5.32 -17.90
CA THR A 564 1.71 -6.23 -17.29
C THR A 564 3.01 -6.30 -18.08
N ASP A 565 3.02 -5.85 -19.34
CA ASP A 565 4.24 -5.74 -20.13
C ASP A 565 4.97 -4.42 -19.84
N GLU A 566 6.24 -4.51 -19.45
CA GLU A 566 7.01 -3.30 -19.09
C GLU A 566 7.26 -2.38 -20.29
N ASN A 567 7.41 -2.92 -21.49
CA ASN A 567 7.75 -2.15 -22.68
C ASN A 567 6.53 -1.37 -23.16
N GLU A 568 5.35 -2.00 -23.16
CA GLU A 568 4.06 -1.35 -23.40
C GLU A 568 3.87 -0.18 -22.42
N TYR A 569 4.09 -0.42 -21.12
CA TYR A 569 3.97 0.62 -20.11
C TYR A 569 4.93 1.79 -20.37
N LYS A 570 6.22 1.50 -20.62
CA LYS A 570 7.23 2.53 -20.93
C LYS A 570 6.86 3.34 -22.17
N ASN A 571 6.37 2.69 -23.23
CA ASN A 571 5.95 3.37 -24.45
C ASN A 571 4.77 4.32 -24.18
N LEU A 572 3.80 3.90 -23.37
CA LEU A 572 2.68 4.73 -22.95
C LEU A 572 3.14 5.94 -22.14
N LEU A 573 4.09 5.76 -21.21
CA LEU A 573 4.67 6.89 -20.48
C LEU A 573 5.44 7.85 -21.39
N LEU A 574 6.22 7.35 -22.36
CA LEU A 574 6.97 8.21 -23.29
C LEU A 574 6.04 9.08 -24.15
N SER A 575 4.86 8.57 -24.45
CA SER A 575 3.84 9.29 -25.19
C SER A 575 2.90 10.16 -24.33
N ASN A 576 3.00 10.04 -23.01
CA ASN A 576 2.19 10.76 -22.03
C ASN A 576 3.08 11.70 -21.22
N SER A 577 3.05 13.00 -21.48
CA SER A 577 3.87 13.97 -20.71
C SER A 577 3.11 14.61 -19.55
N GLU A 578 1.86 15.01 -19.78
CA GLU A 578 1.10 15.92 -18.88
C GLU A 578 0.00 15.24 -18.05
N ASN A 579 -0.20 13.92 -18.21
CA ASN A 579 -1.19 13.17 -17.43
C ASN A 579 -0.50 12.21 -16.46
N GLY A 580 -1.29 11.58 -15.60
CA GLY A 580 -0.81 10.76 -14.52
C GLY A 580 -0.26 9.40 -14.95
N MET A 581 0.30 8.69 -13.97
CA MET A 581 0.67 7.28 -14.05
C MET A 581 0.35 6.57 -12.74
N LEU A 582 0.21 5.25 -12.80
CA LEU A 582 -0.13 4.43 -11.64
C LEU A 582 0.66 3.11 -11.65
N LEU A 583 1.37 2.83 -10.55
CA LEU A 583 1.96 1.53 -10.27
C LEU A 583 1.28 0.91 -9.07
N ILE A 584 0.94 -0.38 -9.17
CA ILE A 584 0.24 -1.10 -8.12
C ILE A 584 0.93 -2.43 -7.84
N SER A 585 1.23 -2.65 -6.56
CA SER A 585 1.58 -3.96 -6.01
C SER A 585 0.65 -4.29 -4.85
N GLU A 586 0.91 -5.38 -4.15
CA GLU A 586 0.06 -5.82 -3.04
C GLU A 586 -0.05 -4.78 -1.91
N ASN A 587 1.08 -4.18 -1.50
CA ASN A 587 1.18 -3.28 -0.35
C ASN A 587 1.57 -1.84 -0.74
N ALA A 588 1.69 -1.52 -2.03
CA ALA A 588 2.01 -0.17 -2.49
C ALA A 588 1.07 0.33 -3.60
N ARG A 589 0.83 1.64 -3.59
CA ARG A 589 0.17 2.41 -4.65
C ARG A 589 1.06 3.60 -4.97
N LEU A 590 1.57 3.71 -6.18
CA LEU A 590 2.37 4.87 -6.61
C LEU A 590 1.59 5.57 -7.70
N TYR A 591 1.00 6.71 -7.39
CA TYR A 591 0.35 7.56 -8.37
C TYR A 591 1.17 8.84 -8.52
N PHE A 592 1.47 9.27 -9.75
CA PHE A 592 2.12 10.56 -9.97
C PHE A 592 1.34 11.34 -11.03
N PRO A 593 0.93 12.60 -10.77
CA PRO A 593 0.01 13.32 -11.65
C PRO A 593 0.64 13.81 -12.96
N LYS A 594 1.97 13.72 -13.13
CA LYS A 594 2.67 14.17 -14.34
C LYS A 594 3.82 13.25 -14.71
N CYS A 595 3.62 12.47 -15.77
CA CYS A 595 4.60 11.55 -16.32
C CYS A 595 5.94 12.20 -16.74
N LYS A 596 5.96 13.48 -17.14
CA LYS A 596 7.20 14.17 -17.53
C LYS A 596 8.26 14.27 -16.44
N HIS A 597 7.86 14.12 -15.17
CA HIS A 597 8.78 14.13 -14.03
C HIS A 597 9.25 12.72 -13.62
N ILE A 598 8.82 11.69 -14.33
CA ILE A 598 9.17 10.31 -14.05
C ILE A 598 10.44 9.93 -14.82
N PRO A 599 11.36 9.16 -14.20
CA PRO A 599 12.56 8.70 -14.89
C PRO A 599 12.24 7.88 -16.14
N LYS A 600 12.83 8.24 -17.28
CA LYS A 600 12.64 7.52 -18.55
C LYS A 600 13.20 6.09 -18.55
N SER A 601 14.19 5.82 -17.70
CA SER A 601 14.82 4.51 -17.53
C SER A 601 14.11 3.59 -16.52
N LEU A 602 12.91 3.97 -16.07
CA LEU A 602 12.08 3.22 -15.12
C LEU A 602 11.90 1.74 -15.54
N SER A 603 12.10 0.81 -14.61
CA SER A 603 11.53 -0.55 -14.68
C SER A 603 10.43 -0.65 -13.61
N PRO A 604 9.15 -0.67 -14.00
CA PRO A 604 8.05 -0.59 -13.04
C PRO A 604 8.03 -1.77 -12.06
N SER A 605 8.41 -2.98 -12.50
CA SER A 605 8.51 -4.15 -11.61
C SER A 605 9.61 -3.98 -10.56
N LYS A 606 10.78 -3.44 -10.94
CA LYS A 606 11.87 -3.18 -9.98
C LYS A 606 11.50 -2.10 -8.97
N VAL A 607 10.76 -1.07 -9.39
CA VAL A 607 10.29 -0.03 -8.48
C VAL A 607 9.27 -0.60 -7.49
N LEU A 608 8.27 -1.33 -7.96
CA LEU A 608 7.31 -1.98 -7.07
C LEU A 608 7.99 -2.96 -6.10
N ALA A 609 8.95 -3.75 -6.58
CA ALA A 609 9.75 -4.64 -5.74
C ALA A 609 10.53 -3.89 -4.64
N LEU A 610 11.10 -2.71 -4.95
CA LEU A 610 11.77 -1.86 -3.97
C LEU A 610 10.82 -1.40 -2.86
N HIS A 611 9.61 -0.96 -3.22
CA HIS A 611 8.60 -0.52 -2.25
C HIS A 611 8.11 -1.68 -1.37
N GLU A 612 7.82 -2.84 -1.97
CA GLU A 612 7.46 -4.06 -1.24
C GLU A 612 8.55 -4.51 -0.27
N GLN A 613 9.80 -4.54 -0.74
CA GLN A 613 10.95 -4.87 0.09
C GLN A 613 11.11 -3.87 1.25
N THR A 614 10.93 -2.58 0.99
CA THR A 614 11.01 -1.54 2.02
C THR A 614 9.96 -1.76 3.11
N ILE A 615 8.71 -2.04 2.74
CA ILE A 615 7.63 -2.34 3.70
C ILE A 615 7.96 -3.60 4.50
N LEU A 616 8.40 -4.66 3.84
CA LEU A 616 8.73 -5.93 4.48
C LEU A 616 9.87 -5.77 5.51
N GLU A 617 10.96 -5.12 5.11
CA GLU A 617 12.11 -4.94 5.98
C GLU A 617 11.82 -3.99 7.15
N HIS A 618 11.03 -2.94 6.95
CA HIS A 618 10.65 -2.06 8.06
C HIS A 618 9.74 -2.77 9.06
N ASN A 619 8.78 -3.59 8.60
CA ASN A 619 8.01 -4.46 9.51
C ASN A 619 8.93 -5.37 10.32
N LYS A 620 9.91 -6.01 9.68
CA LYS A 620 10.87 -6.90 10.34
C LYS A 620 11.74 -6.17 11.36
N LEU A 621 12.30 -5.01 11.00
CA LEU A 621 13.10 -4.16 11.90
C LEU A 621 12.29 -3.66 13.08
N ALA A 622 10.99 -3.40 12.88
CA ALA A 622 10.05 -3.02 13.94
C ALA A 622 9.64 -4.18 14.88
N GLY A 623 10.23 -5.36 14.69
CA GLY A 623 9.95 -6.56 15.49
C GLY A 623 8.57 -7.14 15.22
N LEU A 624 8.03 -6.97 14.00
CA LEU A 624 6.76 -7.55 13.59
C LEU A 624 6.99 -8.89 12.89
N ASP A 625 6.39 -9.94 13.44
CA ASP A 625 6.58 -11.33 12.99
C ASP A 625 5.26 -11.88 12.44
N ILE A 626 5.30 -12.36 11.20
CA ILE A 626 4.15 -12.96 10.52
C ILE A 626 3.58 -14.17 11.29
N ASN A 627 4.44 -14.88 12.02
CA ASN A 627 4.08 -16.06 12.79
C ASN A 627 3.62 -15.74 14.22
N SER A 628 3.60 -14.46 14.62
CA SER A 628 3.16 -14.09 15.96
C SER A 628 1.72 -14.51 16.21
N ILE A 629 1.44 -15.07 17.39
CA ILE A 629 0.09 -15.38 17.84
C ILE A 629 -0.68 -14.08 18.12
N ASN A 630 0.02 -13.06 18.64
CA ASN A 630 -0.58 -11.79 19.01
C ASN A 630 -0.71 -10.86 17.79
N GLN A 631 -1.93 -10.38 17.52
CA GLN A 631 -2.23 -9.61 16.31
C GLN A 631 -1.49 -8.27 16.26
N ILE A 632 -1.23 -7.65 17.41
CA ILE A 632 -0.49 -6.38 17.50
C ILE A 632 0.99 -6.54 17.10
N ASP A 633 1.53 -7.77 17.17
CA ASP A 633 2.92 -8.09 16.81
C ASP A 633 3.07 -8.69 15.40
N ARG A 634 1.96 -8.84 14.65
CA ARG A 634 2.02 -9.23 13.23
C ARG A 634 2.39 -8.04 12.33
N PRO A 635 2.87 -8.25 11.09
CA PRO A 635 3.14 -7.18 10.13
C PRO A 635 1.89 -6.35 9.82
N ARG A 636 2.09 -5.08 9.49
CA ARG A 636 1.02 -4.20 8.97
C ARG A 636 0.58 -4.72 7.59
N LYS A 637 -0.73 -4.80 7.36
CA LYS A 637 -1.33 -5.47 6.19
C LYS A 637 -2.00 -4.51 5.20
N ASN A 638 -2.18 -3.25 5.57
CA ASN A 638 -2.64 -2.19 4.67
C ASN A 638 -1.55 -1.76 3.68
N PHE A 639 -1.87 -0.81 2.80
CA PHE A 639 -0.95 -0.35 1.75
C PHE A 639 -0.36 1.04 2.05
N VAL A 640 0.75 1.34 1.38
CA VAL A 640 1.37 2.65 1.37
C VAL A 640 1.11 3.32 0.02
N LEU A 641 0.30 4.38 0.03
CA LEU A 641 0.21 5.36 -1.05
C LEU A 641 1.45 6.26 -1.11
N VAL A 642 1.99 6.45 -2.31
CA VAL A 642 3.06 7.38 -2.66
C VAL A 642 2.57 8.27 -3.80
N SER A 643 2.74 9.58 -3.67
CA SER A 643 2.32 10.55 -4.69
C SER A 643 3.13 11.85 -4.68
N ALA A 644 2.74 12.80 -5.53
CA ALA A 644 3.33 14.13 -5.62
C ALA A 644 2.30 15.25 -5.84
N ARG A 645 2.55 16.43 -5.29
CA ARG A 645 1.70 17.64 -5.43
C ARG A 645 2.49 18.94 -5.28
N ASN A 646 2.12 20.00 -6.01
CA ASN A 646 2.81 21.30 -5.94
C ASN A 646 2.71 21.95 -4.56
N LYS A 647 1.63 21.69 -3.81
CA LYS A 647 1.49 22.17 -2.42
C LYS A 647 2.42 21.47 -1.43
N GLN A 648 3.11 20.42 -1.84
CA GLN A 648 4.02 19.75 -0.93
C GLN A 648 5.25 20.63 -0.64
N ALA A 649 5.47 20.89 0.65
CA ALA A 649 6.59 21.69 1.13
C ALA A 649 7.75 20.77 1.54
N GLY A 650 8.95 20.98 0.98
CA GLY A 650 10.13 20.16 1.25
C GLY A 650 10.49 19.23 0.09
N TYR A 651 11.52 18.41 0.28
CA TYR A 651 12.01 17.50 -0.76
C TYR A 651 11.08 16.29 -0.91
N MET A 652 10.79 15.62 0.20
CA MET A 652 9.86 14.49 0.36
C MET A 652 9.21 14.61 1.76
N SER A 653 8.09 13.92 2.02
CA SER A 653 7.54 13.80 3.38
C SER A 653 6.67 12.57 3.56
N ALA A 654 6.49 12.14 4.81
CA ALA A 654 5.50 11.16 5.21
C ALA A 654 4.35 11.79 6.01
N GLY A 655 3.12 11.35 5.74
CA GLY A 655 1.94 11.72 6.52
C GLY A 655 0.89 10.61 6.49
N GLY A 656 -0.20 10.76 7.24
CA GLY A 656 -1.28 9.75 7.28
C GLY A 656 -2.11 9.62 6.00
N THR A 657 -1.83 10.45 4.99
CA THR A 657 -2.55 10.49 3.71
C THR A 657 -1.77 9.78 2.61
N MET A 658 -0.47 10.08 2.51
CA MET A 658 0.46 9.52 1.52
C MET A 658 1.91 9.78 1.95
N LEU A 659 2.85 9.06 1.34
CA LEU A 659 4.21 9.57 1.17
C LEU A 659 4.19 10.55 0.00
N ASP A 660 4.64 11.78 0.22
CA ASP A 660 4.44 12.92 -0.68
C ASP A 660 5.78 13.49 -1.16
N THR A 661 5.74 14.23 -2.26
CA THR A 661 6.87 14.99 -2.82
C THR A 661 6.38 16.11 -3.74
N HIS A 662 7.23 17.09 -4.03
CA HIS A 662 6.98 17.97 -5.17
C HIS A 662 7.12 17.19 -6.49
N PRO A 663 6.31 17.45 -7.55
CA PRO A 663 6.37 16.68 -8.80
C PRO A 663 7.77 16.63 -9.42
N THR A 664 8.55 17.71 -9.35
CA THR A 664 9.93 17.73 -9.87
C THR A 664 10.90 16.80 -9.15
N ASN A 665 10.58 16.37 -7.93
CA ASN A 665 11.40 15.50 -7.10
C ASN A 665 10.95 14.03 -7.14
N SER A 666 9.93 13.71 -7.97
CA SER A 666 9.32 12.38 -8.05
C SER A 666 10.34 11.25 -8.18
N GLY A 667 11.45 11.47 -8.90
CA GLY A 667 12.53 10.51 -9.07
C GLY A 667 13.09 9.91 -7.77
N GLY A 668 12.97 10.59 -6.63
CA GLY A 668 13.40 10.08 -5.31
C GLY A 668 12.68 8.81 -4.83
N TYR A 669 11.50 8.50 -5.38
CA TYR A 669 10.76 7.26 -5.08
C TYR A 669 10.99 6.14 -6.12
N PHE A 670 11.76 6.37 -7.18
CA PHE A 670 11.93 5.40 -8.28
C PHE A 670 13.25 4.62 -8.21
N SER A 671 14.06 4.85 -7.18
CA SER A 671 15.33 4.15 -6.98
C SER A 671 15.65 4.01 -5.49
N ALA A 672 16.48 3.02 -5.17
CA ALA A 672 16.97 2.83 -3.80
C ALA A 672 17.79 4.05 -3.37
N GLY A 673 17.46 4.62 -2.22
CA GLY A 673 18.14 5.81 -1.72
C GLY A 673 17.65 6.20 -0.33
N TRP A 674 18.43 7.05 0.34
CA TRP A 674 18.13 7.46 1.71
C TRP A 674 16.73 8.10 1.84
N GLY A 675 16.34 8.94 0.88
CA GLY A 675 15.06 9.67 0.88
C GLY A 675 13.84 8.73 0.99
N ILE A 676 13.70 7.76 0.09
CA ILE A 676 12.59 6.79 0.16
C ILE A 676 12.58 6.04 1.50
N PHE A 677 13.74 5.55 1.98
CA PHE A 677 13.79 4.81 3.23
C PHE A 677 13.55 5.70 4.46
N HIS A 678 13.85 6.99 4.38
CA HIS A 678 13.58 7.98 5.42
C HIS A 678 12.08 8.22 5.58
N GLU A 679 11.37 8.42 4.46
CA GLU A 679 9.91 8.62 4.48
C GLU A 679 9.17 7.37 4.93
N TYR A 680 9.60 6.19 4.50
CA TYR A 680 9.06 4.94 5.04
C TYR A 680 9.35 4.80 6.54
N GLY A 681 10.54 5.19 7.00
CA GLY A 681 10.92 5.18 8.41
C GLY A 681 9.96 5.97 9.30
N HIS A 682 9.47 7.13 8.84
CA HIS A 682 8.47 7.93 9.57
C HIS A 682 7.16 7.17 9.84
N LEU A 683 6.78 6.23 8.96
CA LEU A 683 5.61 5.38 9.18
C LEU A 683 5.78 4.40 10.36
N TYR A 684 7.01 4.20 10.85
CA TYR A 684 7.37 3.28 11.94
C TYR A 684 7.88 4.00 13.20
N GLU A 685 7.65 5.31 13.31
CA GLU A 685 7.97 6.06 14.52
C GLU A 685 6.90 5.90 15.61
N GLN A 686 7.31 5.96 16.87
CA GLN A 686 6.44 5.82 18.04
C GLN A 686 6.48 7.06 18.94
N GLY A 687 5.57 7.12 19.90
CA GLY A 687 5.33 8.31 20.73
C GLY A 687 6.43 8.69 21.73
N TRP A 688 7.52 7.92 21.82
CA TRP A 688 8.65 8.24 22.71
C TRP A 688 9.66 9.24 22.10
N SER A 689 9.37 9.82 20.93
CA SER A 689 10.13 10.96 20.35
C SER A 689 11.57 10.60 19.90
N HIS A 690 12.26 11.54 19.23
CA HIS A 690 13.48 11.42 18.37
C HIS A 690 13.19 11.32 16.87
N ILE A 691 12.23 12.14 16.42
CA ILE A 691 11.93 12.32 15.00
C ILE A 691 13.19 12.77 14.25
N ASP A 692 13.36 12.30 13.02
CA ASP A 692 14.54 12.50 12.17
C ASP A 692 15.81 11.81 12.68
N ILE A 693 15.73 11.00 13.74
CA ILE A 693 16.84 10.18 14.22
C ILE A 693 16.42 8.71 14.24
N TRP A 694 15.30 8.40 14.90
CA TRP A 694 14.83 7.02 15.05
C TRP A 694 14.35 6.43 13.72
N ASN A 695 13.57 7.17 12.93
CA ASN A 695 13.20 6.76 11.57
C ASN A 695 14.44 6.47 10.71
N ASN A 696 15.49 7.30 10.82
CA ASN A 696 16.73 7.14 10.07
C ASN A 696 17.53 5.89 10.47
N LEU A 697 17.24 5.26 11.61
CA LEU A 697 17.81 3.96 11.94
C LEU A 697 17.26 2.87 11.00
N TYR A 698 15.98 2.94 10.63
CA TYR A 698 15.41 2.08 9.59
C TYR A 698 16.05 2.37 8.23
N SER A 699 16.23 3.65 7.89
CA SER A 699 16.85 4.09 6.63
C SER A 699 18.31 3.65 6.52
N ALA A 700 19.07 3.70 7.61
CA ALA A 700 20.45 3.24 7.67
C ALA A 700 20.55 1.73 7.38
N ASN A 701 19.72 0.92 8.04
CA ASN A 701 19.69 -0.53 7.82
C ASN A 701 19.23 -0.89 6.40
N MET A 702 18.23 -0.17 5.87
CA MET A 702 17.73 -0.41 4.53
C MET A 702 18.76 0.02 3.46
N SER A 703 19.46 1.14 3.67
CA SER A 703 20.52 1.61 2.77
C SER A 703 21.71 0.65 2.79
N GLU A 704 22.16 0.20 3.97
CA GLU A 704 23.22 -0.81 4.09
C GLU A 704 22.86 -2.09 3.32
N LYS A 705 21.61 -2.56 3.43
CA LYS A 705 21.12 -3.76 2.73
C LYS A 705 21.04 -3.58 1.22
N THR A 706 20.64 -2.40 0.74
CA THR A 706 20.30 -2.21 -0.68
C THR A 706 21.44 -1.60 -1.50
N THR A 707 22.20 -0.68 -0.93
CA THR A 707 23.27 0.05 -1.62
C THR A 707 24.65 -0.22 -1.01
N GLY A 708 24.73 -0.86 0.16
CA GLY A 708 26.00 -1.05 0.88
C GLY A 708 26.58 0.26 1.44
N PHE A 709 25.80 1.34 1.42
CA PHE A 709 26.23 2.70 1.72
C PHE A 709 25.29 3.35 2.73
N THR A 710 25.81 4.16 3.65
CA THR A 710 24.98 5.00 4.54
C THR A 710 25.29 6.47 4.32
N TRP A 711 24.27 7.34 4.36
CA TRP A 711 24.48 8.78 4.20
C TRP A 711 25.36 9.38 5.32
N LEU A 712 25.38 8.75 6.50
CA LEU A 712 26.03 9.29 7.69
C LEU A 712 27.56 9.34 7.57
N TRP A 713 28.19 8.27 7.10
CA TRP A 713 29.65 8.18 6.96
C TRP A 713 30.11 7.69 5.58
N GLY A 714 29.18 7.48 4.65
CA GLY A 714 29.46 6.90 3.36
C GLY A 714 30.20 5.57 3.47
N ASN A 715 31.44 5.54 2.99
CA ASN A 715 32.30 4.36 3.00
C ASN A 715 33.37 4.38 4.10
N ASP A 716 33.47 5.44 4.90
CA ASP A 716 34.54 5.59 5.91
C ASP A 716 33.98 5.97 7.28
N ARG A 717 33.51 4.94 7.98
CA ARG A 717 33.03 5.07 9.37
C ARG A 717 34.15 5.52 10.33
N LYS A 718 35.40 5.09 10.11
CA LYS A 718 36.53 5.39 10.99
C LYS A 718 36.83 6.88 11.00
N ASP A 719 36.85 7.50 9.82
CA ASP A 719 37.05 8.95 9.69
C ASP A 719 35.90 9.73 10.36
N TYR A 720 34.65 9.33 10.10
CA TYR A 720 33.49 9.96 10.72
C TYR A 720 33.57 9.92 12.26
N GLU A 721 33.92 8.76 12.83
CA GLU A 721 34.08 8.57 14.26
C GLU A 721 35.18 9.44 14.84
N ASN A 722 36.37 9.43 14.23
CA ASN A 722 37.50 10.24 14.69
C ASN A 722 37.16 11.74 14.67
N LYS A 723 36.53 12.21 13.59
CA LYS A 723 36.25 13.63 13.40
C LYS A 723 35.08 14.14 14.25
N ASN A 724 34.01 13.37 14.34
CA ASN A 724 32.74 13.84 14.90
C ASN A 724 32.42 13.22 16.26
N ILE A 725 32.92 12.01 16.56
CA ILE A 725 32.52 11.26 17.75
C ILE A 725 33.58 11.29 18.86
N GLN A 726 34.87 11.29 18.52
CA GLN A 726 35.97 11.21 19.50
C GLN A 726 35.87 12.27 20.61
N VAL A 727 35.51 13.50 20.25
CA VAL A 727 35.42 14.64 21.19
C VAL A 727 34.43 14.39 22.33
N PHE A 728 33.38 13.58 22.11
CA PHE A 728 32.42 13.25 23.17
C PHE A 728 33.05 12.39 24.26
N TYR A 729 33.90 11.42 23.86
CA TYR A 729 34.63 10.55 24.79
C TYR A 729 35.71 11.33 25.54
N GLU A 730 36.48 12.18 24.85
CA GLU A 730 37.51 13.00 25.49
C GLU A 730 36.90 13.94 26.54
N ASP A 731 35.81 14.62 26.19
CA ASP A 731 35.16 15.54 27.12
C ASP A 731 34.55 14.83 28.33
N TYR A 732 33.89 13.70 28.13
CA TYR A 732 33.21 12.97 29.22
C TYR A 732 34.16 12.14 30.09
N LEU A 733 35.15 11.46 29.52
CA LEU A 733 36.00 10.49 30.24
C LEU A 733 37.35 11.06 30.70
N ILE A 734 37.79 12.21 30.15
CA ILE A 734 39.13 12.75 30.45
C ILE A 734 39.04 14.19 30.95
N ASN A 735 38.37 15.08 30.22
CA ASN A 735 38.44 16.52 30.48
C ASN A 735 37.47 17.02 31.58
N GLU A 736 36.69 16.11 32.20
CA GLU A 736 35.62 16.44 33.15
C GLU A 736 34.61 17.48 32.63
N LYS A 737 34.37 17.49 31.31
CA LYS A 737 33.60 18.53 30.64
C LYS A 737 32.20 18.02 30.27
N PHE A 738 31.26 18.22 31.19
CA PHE A 738 29.85 17.86 31.03
C PHE A 738 29.10 18.92 30.22
N THR A 739 29.21 18.83 28.89
CA THR A 739 28.57 19.78 27.97
C THR A 739 27.18 19.28 27.58
N GLU A 740 26.15 20.10 27.75
CA GLU A 740 24.86 19.86 27.12
C GLU A 740 25.00 20.03 25.60
N ARG A 741 24.93 18.91 24.86
CA ARG A 741 25.07 18.89 23.40
C ARG A 741 23.77 18.51 22.71
N GLY A 742 23.02 17.59 23.32
CA GLY A 742 21.84 16.99 22.71
C GLY A 742 22.21 16.12 21.51
N PHE A 743 21.18 15.59 20.84
CA PHE A 743 21.36 14.89 19.58
C PHE A 743 21.29 15.86 18.40
N GLY A 744 22.41 16.08 17.73
CA GLY A 744 22.39 16.52 16.34
C GLY A 744 21.98 15.35 15.44
N PHE A 745 21.43 15.63 14.25
CA PHE A 745 20.94 14.61 13.32
C PHE A 745 21.94 13.44 13.15
N GLY A 746 23.19 13.74 12.79
CA GLY A 746 24.20 12.71 12.56
C GLY A 746 24.71 12.01 13.83
N THR A 747 24.96 12.76 14.90
CA THR A 747 25.54 12.21 16.15
C THR A 747 24.51 11.40 16.94
N GLY A 748 23.24 11.80 16.91
CA GLY A 748 22.13 11.03 17.47
C GLY A 748 21.85 9.74 16.69
N LEU A 749 21.90 9.80 15.35
CA LEU A 749 21.78 8.58 14.54
C LEU A 749 22.94 7.61 14.82
N TYR A 750 24.17 8.11 14.92
CA TYR A 750 25.33 7.31 15.32
C TYR A 750 25.12 6.63 16.69
N PHE A 751 24.59 7.35 17.68
CA PHE A 751 24.29 6.81 19.01
C PHE A 751 23.38 5.57 18.95
N PHE A 752 22.31 5.61 18.16
CA PHE A 752 21.43 4.45 18.06
C PHE A 752 22.03 3.33 17.21
N ILE A 753 22.81 3.64 16.18
CA ILE A 753 23.51 2.60 15.40
C ILE A 753 24.55 1.88 16.26
N SER A 754 25.33 2.59 17.08
CA SER A 754 26.30 1.95 17.98
C SER A 754 25.64 1.04 19.00
N LEU A 755 24.47 1.41 19.55
CA LEU A 755 23.67 0.54 20.41
C LEU A 755 23.17 -0.70 19.67
N GLN A 756 22.72 -0.54 18.42
CA GLN A 756 22.33 -1.67 17.58
C GLN A 756 23.52 -2.59 17.28
N ASP A 757 24.70 -2.05 17.03
CA ASP A 757 25.90 -2.87 16.80
C ASP A 757 26.27 -3.66 18.07
N PHE A 758 26.09 -3.05 19.24
CA PHE A 758 26.38 -3.65 20.54
C PHE A 758 25.36 -4.73 20.95
N PHE A 759 24.05 -4.44 20.85
CA PHE A 759 22.98 -5.37 21.24
C PHE A 759 22.55 -6.33 20.12
N GLY A 760 22.96 -6.05 18.88
CA GLY A 760 22.60 -6.80 17.68
C GLY A 760 21.40 -6.23 16.93
N LYS A 761 21.17 -6.77 15.72
CA LYS A 761 20.13 -6.29 14.77
C LYS A 761 18.69 -6.35 15.30
N LYS A 762 18.42 -7.06 16.41
CA LYS A 762 17.10 -7.09 17.08
C LYS A 762 16.79 -5.83 17.89
N PHE A 763 17.78 -5.00 18.18
CA PHE A 763 17.64 -3.81 19.03
C PHE A 763 16.44 -2.91 18.66
N ILE A 764 16.27 -2.59 17.36
CA ILE A 764 15.13 -1.77 16.91
C ILE A 764 13.80 -2.44 17.26
N GLY A 765 13.69 -3.74 16.99
CA GLY A 765 12.49 -4.53 17.19
C GLY A 765 12.16 -4.68 18.66
N ASP A 766 13.15 -4.97 19.51
CA ASP A 766 12.99 -5.11 20.95
C ASP A 766 12.49 -3.79 21.58
N MET A 767 13.14 -2.67 21.22
CA MET A 767 12.74 -1.33 21.68
C MET A 767 11.32 -0.97 21.19
N THR A 768 11.00 -1.26 19.93
CA THR A 768 9.69 -0.93 19.36
C THR A 768 8.56 -1.79 19.94
N ALA A 769 8.82 -3.09 20.12
CA ALA A 769 7.89 -4.05 20.69
C ALA A 769 7.63 -3.79 22.18
N TYR A 770 8.67 -3.41 22.94
CA TYR A 770 8.52 -3.07 24.34
C TYR A 770 7.59 -1.85 24.54
N TYR A 771 7.77 -0.79 23.75
CA TYR A 771 6.88 0.37 23.79
C TYR A 771 5.43 -0.01 23.45
N ARG A 772 5.26 -0.75 22.34
CA ARG A 772 3.96 -1.18 21.81
C ARG A 772 3.16 -2.00 22.82
N ASN A 773 3.82 -2.91 23.53
CA ASN A 773 3.18 -3.87 24.42
C ASN A 773 3.00 -3.40 25.87
N ASN A 774 3.64 -2.30 26.29
CA ASN A 774 3.60 -1.84 27.68
C ASN A 774 2.96 -0.45 27.88
N SER A 775 2.57 0.24 26.80
CA SER A 775 1.92 1.56 26.85
C SER A 775 2.67 2.58 27.76
N ILE A 776 4.00 2.56 27.69
CA ILE A 776 4.86 3.36 28.57
C ILE A 776 4.84 4.82 28.13
N TRP A 777 4.36 5.70 29.01
CA TRP A 777 4.31 7.14 28.76
C TRP A 777 5.61 7.85 29.18
N LEU A 778 6.75 7.27 28.78
CA LEU A 778 8.06 7.89 28.92
C LEU A 778 8.48 8.49 27.58
N GLY A 779 8.86 9.77 27.59
CA GLY A 779 9.38 10.46 26.42
C GLY A 779 10.91 10.47 26.38
N LYS A 780 11.45 10.45 25.17
CA LYS A 780 12.83 10.73 24.79
C LYS A 780 13.86 9.88 25.57
N GLU A 781 14.86 10.53 26.17
CA GLU A 781 15.96 9.92 26.91
C GLU A 781 15.48 8.99 28.03
N ASN A 782 14.37 9.30 28.71
CA ASN A 782 13.82 8.48 29.79
C ASN A 782 13.38 7.10 29.26
N TYR A 783 12.76 7.05 28.08
CA TYR A 783 12.36 5.78 27.48
C TYR A 783 13.58 4.94 27.10
N VAL A 784 14.59 5.56 26.48
CA VAL A 784 15.79 4.86 26.01
C VAL A 784 16.49 4.14 27.15
N VAL A 785 16.80 4.84 28.25
CA VAL A 785 17.50 4.22 29.39
C VAL A 785 16.62 3.21 30.13
N HIS A 786 15.32 3.49 30.26
CA HIS A 786 14.36 2.58 30.89
C HIS A 786 14.24 1.27 30.11
N ALA A 787 14.01 1.34 28.79
CA ALA A 787 13.86 0.15 27.96
C ALA A 787 15.16 -0.66 27.88
N ILE A 788 16.33 -0.02 27.74
CA ILE A 788 17.61 -0.73 27.73
C ILE A 788 17.86 -1.44 29.06
N SER A 789 17.60 -0.78 30.20
CA SER A 789 17.75 -1.43 31.50
C SER A 789 16.80 -2.61 31.67
N LYS A 790 15.56 -2.51 31.16
CA LYS A 790 14.59 -3.61 31.26
C LYS A 790 14.91 -4.78 30.34
N LEU A 791 15.27 -4.51 29.09
CA LEU A 791 15.46 -5.52 28.05
C LEU A 791 16.82 -6.20 28.15
N TYR A 792 17.86 -5.43 28.50
CA TYR A 792 19.25 -5.89 28.46
C TYR A 792 19.95 -5.88 29.82
N GLY A 793 19.30 -5.41 30.88
CA GLY A 793 19.90 -5.37 32.23
C GLY A 793 21.08 -4.40 32.33
N MET A 794 21.13 -3.35 31.50
CA MET A 794 22.25 -2.41 31.43
C MET A 794 21.85 -0.98 31.75
N ASN A 795 22.70 -0.30 32.53
CA ASN A 795 22.57 1.12 32.82
C ASN A 795 23.20 1.95 31.68
N ALA A 796 22.36 2.47 30.78
CA ALA A 796 22.78 3.31 29.65
C ALA A 796 22.94 4.81 29.99
N ILE A 797 22.70 5.23 31.24
CA ILE A 797 22.79 6.63 31.64
C ILE A 797 24.19 7.22 31.36
N PRO A 798 25.32 6.56 31.70
CA PRO A 798 26.64 7.12 31.38
C PRO A 798 26.85 7.35 29.87
N TYR A 799 26.32 6.47 29.03
CA TYR A 799 26.40 6.64 27.58
C TYR A 799 25.57 7.83 27.09
N MET A 800 24.36 8.01 27.61
CA MET A 800 23.51 9.18 27.28
C MET A 800 24.10 10.49 27.81
N GLU A 801 24.74 10.48 28.97
CA GLU A 801 25.41 11.64 29.56
C GLU A 801 26.60 12.12 28.73
N MET A 802 27.30 11.21 28.05
CA MET A 802 28.35 11.55 27.09
C MET A 802 27.80 12.43 25.94
N TYR A 803 26.52 12.25 25.58
CA TYR A 803 25.81 13.08 24.58
C TYR A 803 25.13 14.32 25.19
N GLY A 804 25.33 14.58 26.48
CA GLY A 804 24.84 15.78 27.14
C GLY A 804 23.47 15.66 27.80
N TYR A 805 22.93 14.44 27.98
CA TYR A 805 21.66 14.21 28.67
C TYR A 805 21.89 13.84 30.14
N TYR A 806 21.77 14.84 31.02
CA TYR A 806 22.05 14.70 32.46
C TYR A 806 20.80 14.70 33.35
N GLN A 807 19.63 14.99 32.79
CA GLN A 807 18.39 15.16 33.53
C GLN A 807 17.43 14.00 33.24
N TYR A 808 17.10 13.24 34.27
CA TYR A 808 16.19 12.11 34.20
C TYR A 808 15.14 12.22 35.32
N ALA A 809 13.97 11.64 35.10
CA ALA A 809 12.99 11.49 36.17
C ALA A 809 13.54 10.61 37.29
N ASN A 810 13.27 10.96 38.55
CA ASN A 810 13.75 10.22 39.72
C ASN A 810 13.33 8.74 39.66
N GLU A 811 12.07 8.45 39.29
CA GLU A 811 11.61 7.08 39.13
C GLU A 811 12.38 6.31 38.06
N VAL A 812 12.81 6.96 36.98
CA VAL A 812 13.55 6.33 35.89
C VAL A 812 14.97 5.99 36.34
N VAL A 813 15.66 6.91 37.02
CA VAL A 813 17.00 6.63 37.59
C VAL A 813 16.94 5.47 38.56
N ASN A 814 15.96 5.48 39.47
CA ASN A 814 15.76 4.39 40.42
C ASN A 814 15.49 3.06 39.70
N PHE A 815 14.59 3.06 38.71
CA PHE A 815 14.27 1.87 37.93
C PHE A 815 15.50 1.32 37.19
N VAL A 816 16.27 2.19 36.54
CA VAL A 816 17.51 1.80 35.83
C VAL A 816 18.51 1.19 36.81
N ILE A 817 18.71 1.82 37.96
CA ILE A 817 19.57 1.27 39.01
C ILE A 817 19.03 -0.08 39.47
N ASP A 818 17.75 -0.23 39.74
CA ASP A 818 17.23 -1.47 40.33
C ASP A 818 17.17 -2.64 39.31
N ASN A 819 17.10 -2.35 38.00
CA ASN A 819 16.97 -3.36 36.93
C ASN A 819 18.27 -3.66 36.16
N SER A 820 19.37 -2.96 36.45
CA SER A 820 20.64 -3.17 35.73
C SER A 820 21.66 -3.98 36.55
N THR A 821 22.60 -4.66 35.89
CA THR A 821 23.71 -5.37 36.54
C THR A 821 25.09 -4.83 36.17
N SER A 822 25.17 -3.89 35.24
CA SER A 822 26.40 -3.20 34.82
C SER A 822 26.06 -1.83 34.20
N SER A 823 27.08 -1.00 33.99
CA SER A 823 26.95 0.29 33.31
C SER A 823 27.53 0.22 31.90
N LEU A 824 26.84 0.84 30.94
CA LEU A 824 27.13 0.74 29.51
C LEU A 824 27.85 1.98 28.99
N MET A 825 28.88 1.74 28.17
CA MET A 825 29.45 2.71 27.24
C MET A 825 29.95 1.96 25.99
N VAL A 826 29.40 2.28 24.82
CA VAL A 826 29.73 1.57 23.58
C VAL A 826 30.96 2.20 22.93
N ILE A 827 32.15 1.67 23.21
CA ILE A 827 33.40 2.21 22.66
C ILE A 827 33.61 1.68 21.23
N PRO A 828 33.83 2.56 20.22
CA PRO A 828 34.09 2.15 18.85
C PRO A 828 35.32 1.24 18.76
N ASN A 829 35.25 0.22 17.90
CA ASN A 829 36.37 -0.70 17.65
C ASN A 829 37.38 -0.06 16.67
N ASN A 830 38.07 0.96 17.16
CA ASN A 830 39.01 1.77 16.40
C ASN A 830 40.19 2.13 17.34
N GLU A 831 41.42 2.05 16.82
CA GLU A 831 42.66 2.33 17.57
C GLU A 831 42.61 3.67 18.32
N THR A 832 42.04 4.72 17.71
CA THR A 832 41.88 6.04 18.34
C THR A 832 41.08 6.00 19.65
N PHE A 833 40.13 5.05 19.76
CA PHE A 833 39.22 4.90 20.89
C PHE A 833 39.70 3.89 21.94
N SER A 834 40.72 3.09 21.63
CA SER A 834 41.26 2.07 22.54
C SER A 834 41.63 2.62 23.92
N LYS A 835 42.18 3.84 23.97
CA LYS A 835 42.56 4.56 25.20
C LYS A 835 41.39 4.84 26.15
N TYR A 836 40.15 4.86 25.67
CA TYR A 836 38.97 5.09 26.53
C TYR A 836 38.53 3.81 27.25
N SER A 837 38.86 2.63 26.71
CA SER A 837 38.46 1.34 27.29
C SER A 837 39.17 1.03 28.61
N SER A 838 40.31 1.67 28.85
CA SER A 838 41.10 1.58 30.08
C SER A 838 40.67 2.57 31.16
N ILE A 839 39.61 3.37 30.94
CA ILE A 839 39.08 4.34 31.90
C ILE A 839 37.80 3.77 32.54
N SER A 840 37.67 3.92 33.86
CA SER A 840 36.46 3.50 34.59
C SER A 840 35.28 4.44 34.31
N LEU A 841 34.04 3.93 34.37
CA LEU A 841 32.85 4.74 34.14
C LEU A 841 32.37 5.47 35.40
N PRO A 842 31.97 6.75 35.31
CA PRO A 842 31.35 7.45 36.43
C PRO A 842 30.08 6.70 36.92
N PRO A 843 29.90 6.53 38.24
CA PRO A 843 28.75 5.82 38.76
C PRO A 843 27.45 6.63 38.61
N THR A 844 26.33 5.92 38.48
CA THR A 844 24.98 6.51 38.51
C THR A 844 24.39 6.35 39.91
N VAL A 845 23.84 7.41 40.48
CA VAL A 845 23.33 7.43 41.86
C VAL A 845 21.85 7.71 41.91
N LYS A 846 21.17 7.15 42.91
CA LYS A 846 19.80 7.55 43.26
C LYS A 846 19.80 9.01 43.73
N PRO A 847 18.68 9.74 43.55
CA PRO A 847 18.52 11.08 44.11
C PRO A 847 18.76 11.07 45.62
N ILE A 848 19.56 12.01 46.11
CA ILE A 848 19.83 12.18 47.54
C ILE A 848 19.26 13.51 48.02
N TYR A 849 18.59 13.48 49.16
CA TYR A 849 17.92 14.66 49.74
C TYR A 849 18.63 15.16 50.98
N ALA A 850 18.53 16.48 51.21
CA ALA A 850 19.08 17.15 52.38
C ALA A 850 18.68 16.48 53.71
N GLY A 851 19.60 16.53 54.68
CA GLY A 851 19.45 15.99 56.04
C GLY A 851 20.69 15.24 56.54
N SER A 852 20.62 14.74 57.78
CA SER A 852 21.67 13.94 58.43
C SER A 852 21.51 12.44 58.18
N ASN A 853 22.60 11.69 58.35
CA ASN A 853 22.63 10.21 58.32
C ASN A 853 21.99 9.62 57.05
N LYS A 854 22.26 10.25 55.91
CA LYS A 854 21.73 9.81 54.61
C LYS A 854 22.53 8.64 54.07
N THR A 855 21.88 7.82 53.25
CA THR A 855 22.54 6.76 52.50
C THR A 855 22.47 7.11 51.03
N LEU A 856 23.63 7.14 50.37
CA LEU A 856 23.75 7.28 48.93
C LEU A 856 23.83 5.88 48.33
N GLU A 857 22.87 5.54 47.49
CA GLU A 857 22.83 4.27 46.76
C GLU A 857 23.05 4.52 45.27
N GLY A 858 23.65 3.55 44.58
CA GLY A 858 23.89 3.68 43.15
C GLY A 858 24.35 2.39 42.49
N ILE A 859 24.71 2.55 41.22
CA ILE A 859 25.29 1.51 40.37
C ILE A 859 26.60 2.00 39.74
N GLY A 860 27.61 1.14 39.75
CA GLY A 860 28.85 1.28 39.00
C GLY A 860 29.03 0.13 37.99
N ASN A 861 30.26 -0.33 37.80
CA ASN A 861 30.55 -1.64 37.20
C ASN A 861 30.86 -2.67 38.29
N PRO A 862 30.77 -3.99 37.99
CA PRO A 862 30.91 -5.02 39.00
C PRO A 862 32.26 -4.91 39.70
N ASN A 863 32.27 -5.04 41.03
CA ASN A 863 33.48 -4.99 41.86
C ASN A 863 34.30 -3.68 41.79
N ALA A 864 33.77 -2.62 41.17
CA ALA A 864 34.43 -1.32 41.19
C ALA A 864 34.46 -0.72 42.60
N GLU A 865 35.58 -0.10 42.97
CA GLU A 865 35.67 0.74 44.17
C GLU A 865 35.03 2.10 43.88
N ILE A 866 34.14 2.55 44.75
CA ILE A 866 33.45 3.83 44.67
C ILE A 866 34.05 4.77 45.70
N LYS A 867 34.42 5.97 45.25
CA LYS A 867 34.92 7.05 46.10
C LYS A 867 33.95 8.22 46.06
N LEU A 868 33.41 8.59 47.21
CA LEU A 868 32.56 9.76 47.40
C LEU A 868 33.26 10.78 48.29
N THR A 869 33.50 11.97 47.78
CA THR A 869 33.91 13.13 48.59
C THR A 869 32.67 13.96 48.91
N VAL A 870 32.40 14.15 50.20
CA VAL A 870 31.37 15.06 50.72
C VAL A 870 32.10 16.22 51.38
N ASN A 871 32.01 17.41 50.80
CA ASN A 871 32.80 18.59 51.19
C ASN A 871 34.30 18.26 51.23
N ASN A 872 34.87 18.04 52.42
CA ASN A 872 36.29 17.70 52.62
C ASN A 872 36.52 16.26 53.10
N LYS A 873 35.47 15.45 53.26
CA LYS A 873 35.56 14.08 53.80
C LYS A 873 35.34 13.05 52.71
N THR A 874 36.18 12.03 52.69
CA THR A 874 36.10 10.93 51.73
C THR A 874 35.45 9.71 52.37
N TYR A 875 34.55 9.09 51.62
CA TYR A 875 33.90 7.81 51.91
C TYR A 875 34.21 6.84 50.77
N THR A 876 34.37 5.56 51.10
CA THR A 876 34.57 4.51 50.10
C THR A 876 33.58 3.37 50.30
N ALA A 877 33.22 2.72 49.21
CA ALA A 877 32.45 1.48 49.18
C ALA A 877 32.84 0.66 47.95
N ASN A 878 32.56 -0.64 47.96
CA ASN A 878 32.73 -1.47 46.77
C ASN A 878 31.36 -1.81 46.18
N CYS A 879 31.28 -1.80 44.86
CA CYS A 879 30.17 -2.43 44.15
C CYS A 879 30.15 -3.93 44.44
N ASN A 880 28.97 -4.49 44.66
CA ASN A 880 28.78 -5.94 44.69
C ASN A 880 28.83 -6.56 43.28
N ASP A 881 28.67 -7.88 43.20
CA ASP A 881 28.64 -8.63 41.92
C ASP A 881 27.51 -8.19 40.98
N LYS A 882 26.49 -7.49 41.48
CA LYS A 882 25.39 -6.89 40.69
C LYS A 882 25.60 -5.39 40.46
N SER A 883 26.83 -4.91 40.63
CA SER A 883 27.25 -3.52 40.46
C SER A 883 26.63 -2.50 41.40
N LYS A 884 25.99 -2.91 42.51
CA LYS A 884 25.35 -1.99 43.46
C LYS A 884 26.29 -1.59 44.58
N PHE A 885 26.21 -0.33 44.99
CA PHE A 885 26.91 0.17 46.17
C PHE A 885 25.97 1.01 47.05
N SER A 886 26.36 1.16 48.31
CA SER A 886 25.68 1.99 49.30
C SER A 886 26.72 2.64 50.22
N ILE A 887 26.66 3.96 50.37
CA ILE A 887 27.56 4.76 51.22
C ILE A 887 26.72 5.48 52.28
N LYS A 888 27.03 5.26 53.57
CA LYS A 888 26.41 6.00 54.67
C LYS A 888 27.16 7.32 54.91
N ILE A 889 26.45 8.42 54.75
CA ILE A 889 26.94 9.79 54.98
C ILE A 889 26.46 10.22 56.37
N GLY A 890 27.37 10.23 57.33
CA GLY A 890 27.04 10.56 58.73
C GLY A 890 26.86 12.07 58.99
N GLU A 891 27.41 12.92 58.12
CA GLU A 891 27.26 14.37 58.22
C GLU A 891 25.90 14.87 57.68
N PHE A 892 25.51 16.07 58.08
CA PHE A 892 24.38 16.76 57.47
C PHE A 892 24.78 17.27 56.08
N ILE A 893 23.96 16.97 55.09
CA ILE A 893 24.10 17.50 53.72
C ILE A 893 22.90 18.37 53.37
N ASP A 894 23.12 19.37 52.54
CA ASP A 894 22.12 20.32 52.03
C ASP A 894 22.45 20.71 50.57
N GLU A 895 21.64 21.58 49.98
CA GLU A 895 21.80 22.09 48.62
C GLU A 895 23.14 22.81 48.34
N ASN A 896 23.88 23.20 49.38
CA ASN A 896 25.19 23.85 49.26
C ASN A 896 26.36 22.87 49.43
N SER A 897 26.07 21.63 49.85
CA SER A 897 27.08 20.61 50.06
C SER A 897 27.65 20.12 48.74
N VAL A 898 28.99 20.07 48.64
CA VAL A 898 29.68 19.64 47.42
C VAL A 898 29.93 18.14 47.49
N LEU A 899 29.17 17.36 46.73
CA LEU A 899 29.35 15.91 46.63
C LEU A 899 29.98 15.57 45.29
N LYS A 900 31.13 14.89 45.30
CA LYS A 900 31.81 14.39 44.10
C LYS A 900 32.01 12.89 44.19
N ILE A 901 31.62 12.14 43.16
CA ILE A 901 31.70 10.69 43.12
C ILE A 901 32.51 10.20 41.91
N SER A 902 33.35 9.20 42.12
CA SER A 902 34.07 8.50 41.07
C SER A 902 34.11 6.99 41.34
N SER A 903 34.50 6.22 40.33
CA SER A 903 34.71 4.78 40.45
C SER A 903 36.09 4.35 39.93
N THR A 904 36.59 3.23 40.43
CA THR A 904 37.80 2.56 39.94
C THR A 904 37.49 1.08 39.72
N GLU A 905 37.47 0.65 38.46
CA GLU A 905 37.38 -0.75 38.06
C GLU A 905 38.77 -1.43 38.11
N SER A 906 38.81 -2.75 38.28
CA SER A 906 40.08 -3.49 38.27
C SER A 906 40.85 -3.27 36.97
N ASN A 907 42.14 -2.93 37.08
CA ASN A 907 43.05 -2.66 35.96
C ASN A 907 42.67 -1.47 35.06
N LYS A 908 41.79 -0.57 35.52
CA LYS A 908 41.46 0.67 34.83
C LYS A 908 41.89 1.89 35.64
N THR A 909 42.04 3.03 34.96
CA THR A 909 42.20 4.31 35.63
C THR A 909 40.87 4.75 36.25
N ILE A 910 40.95 5.57 37.31
CA ILE A 910 39.78 6.15 37.99
C ILE A 910 38.93 6.95 36.99
N SER A 911 37.60 6.90 37.16
CA SER A 911 36.69 7.72 36.38
C SER A 911 36.85 9.20 36.71
N VAL A 912 36.40 10.08 35.81
CA VAL A 912 36.16 11.48 36.16
C VAL A 912 35.22 11.58 37.36
N ALA A 913 35.41 12.62 38.19
CA ALA A 913 34.57 12.84 39.36
C ALA A 913 33.29 13.59 38.98
N LYS A 914 32.14 12.94 39.14
CA LYS A 914 30.82 13.54 38.88
C LYS A 914 30.30 14.28 40.10
N THR A 915 29.80 15.50 39.89
CA THR A 915 29.12 16.24 40.96
C THR A 915 27.71 15.70 41.16
N ILE A 916 27.33 15.43 42.41
CA ILE A 916 25.98 15.02 42.80
C ILE A 916 25.27 16.25 43.37
N LEU A 917 24.11 16.58 42.81
CA LEU A 917 23.24 17.61 43.36
C LEU A 917 22.45 17.04 44.54
N VAL A 918 22.60 17.65 45.71
CA VAL A 918 21.74 17.35 46.86
C VAL A 918 20.41 18.04 46.63
N LYS A 919 19.35 17.24 46.49
CA LYS A 919 17.99 17.73 46.29
C LYS A 919 17.38 18.17 47.61
N THR A 920 16.39 19.05 47.52
CA THR A 920 15.41 19.24 48.59
C THR A 920 14.06 18.73 48.09
N LEU A 921 13.13 18.43 49.00
CA LEU A 921 11.80 17.99 48.58
C LEU A 921 11.08 19.05 47.72
N LEU A 922 11.43 20.33 47.90
CA LEU A 922 10.95 21.43 47.05
C LEU A 922 11.42 21.32 45.59
N SER A 923 12.63 20.82 45.35
CA SER A 923 13.20 20.75 43.99
C SER A 923 12.45 19.80 43.05
N ASP A 924 11.67 18.87 43.59
CA ASP A 924 10.80 17.99 42.79
C ASP A 924 9.38 18.55 42.63
N ASN A 925 9.05 19.69 43.24
CA ASN A 925 7.75 20.34 43.04
C ASN A 925 7.66 21.01 41.68
N LEU A 926 6.56 20.74 40.97
CA LEU A 926 6.29 21.29 39.65
C LEU A 926 4.80 21.60 39.49
N PHE A 927 4.47 22.86 39.24
CA PHE A 927 3.15 23.25 38.74
C PHE A 927 3.10 23.04 37.23
N SER A 928 2.02 22.46 36.72
CA SER A 928 1.77 22.25 35.30
C SER A 928 0.41 22.81 34.90
N PHE A 929 0.41 23.68 33.88
CA PHE A 929 -0.77 24.38 33.37
C PHE A 929 -1.16 23.77 32.02
N TYR A 930 -2.37 23.24 31.93
CA TYR A 930 -2.88 22.57 30.74
C TYR A 930 -3.95 23.38 30.01
N GLY A 931 -3.87 23.39 28.69
CA GLY A 931 -4.73 24.10 27.76
C GLY A 931 -5.85 23.24 27.21
N LEU A 932 -6.40 23.64 26.07
CA LEU A 932 -7.40 22.86 25.31
C LEU A 932 -6.86 21.46 25.02
N GLY A 933 -7.68 20.41 25.23
CA GLY A 933 -7.29 19.02 24.96
C GLY A 933 -6.19 18.47 25.88
N ASP A 934 -5.99 19.11 27.03
CA ASP A 934 -4.97 18.77 28.04
C ASP A 934 -3.52 18.88 27.52
N TYR A 935 -3.31 19.73 26.51
CA TYR A 935 -1.96 20.08 26.07
C TYR A 935 -1.24 20.90 27.15
N LEU A 936 -0.01 20.53 27.49
CA LEU A 936 0.82 21.29 28.42
C LEU A 936 1.19 22.65 27.81
N ILE A 937 0.92 23.73 28.54
CA ILE A 937 1.17 25.11 28.08
C ILE A 937 2.38 25.72 28.79
N ALA A 938 2.44 25.57 30.11
CA ALA A 938 3.53 26.10 30.92
C ALA A 938 3.79 25.26 32.18
N THR A 939 4.97 25.43 32.76
CA THR A 939 5.32 24.87 34.07
C THR A 939 6.03 25.87 34.96
N ILE A 940 5.87 25.75 36.28
CA ILE A 940 6.67 26.47 37.31
C ILE A 940 7.32 25.43 38.23
N GLY A 941 8.65 25.38 38.26
CA GLY A 941 9.46 24.60 39.20
C GLY A 941 10.45 25.48 39.96
N PHE A 942 11.35 24.84 40.73
CA PHE A 942 12.22 25.54 41.68
C PHE A 942 13.69 25.12 41.52
N ASN A 943 14.57 26.08 41.28
CA ASN A 943 16.01 25.91 41.48
C ASN A 943 16.33 26.30 42.93
N VAL A 944 16.58 25.30 43.77
CA VAL A 944 16.79 25.49 45.21
C VAL A 944 18.21 25.94 45.55
N THR A 945 19.18 25.69 44.66
CA THR A 945 20.58 26.13 44.82
C THR A 945 20.70 27.62 44.57
N THR A 946 20.14 28.13 43.47
CA THR A 946 20.13 29.58 43.17
C THR A 946 18.97 30.31 43.81
N LYS A 947 18.04 29.58 44.45
CA LYS A 947 16.75 30.06 44.95
C LYS A 947 15.97 30.88 43.92
N THR A 948 15.82 30.34 42.71
CA THR A 948 15.06 30.97 41.63
C THR A 948 13.99 30.04 41.05
N LEU A 949 12.93 30.61 40.48
CA LEU A 949 11.92 29.84 39.77
C LEU A 949 12.46 29.35 38.41
N ILE A 950 12.11 28.11 38.03
CA ILE A 950 12.34 27.56 36.69
C ILE A 950 11.00 27.54 35.97
N VAL A 951 10.78 28.42 35.01
CA VAL A 951 9.49 28.53 34.31
C VAL A 951 9.67 28.30 32.82
N LYS A 952 8.97 27.31 32.28
CA LYS A 952 9.04 26.92 30.86
C LYS A 952 7.68 27.08 30.21
N ALA A 953 7.67 27.48 28.94
CA ALA A 953 6.48 27.53 28.09
C ALA A 953 6.69 26.67 26.85
N THR A 954 5.63 25.99 26.40
CA THR A 954 5.69 25.14 25.19
C THR A 954 5.60 25.95 23.90
N GLY A 955 5.07 27.18 23.97
CA GLY A 955 4.80 28.03 22.82
C GLY A 955 3.48 27.70 22.10
N SER A 956 2.76 26.67 22.55
CA SER A 956 1.41 26.34 22.10
C SER A 956 0.39 27.37 22.58
N GLY A 957 -0.66 27.60 21.79
CA GLY A 957 -1.80 28.41 22.22
C GLY A 957 -2.53 27.77 23.39
N SER A 958 -3.05 28.59 24.31
CA SER A 958 -3.57 28.10 25.59
C SER A 958 -4.93 27.42 25.45
N HIS A 959 -5.97 28.17 25.08
CA HIS A 959 -7.32 27.62 24.96
C HIS A 959 -8.20 28.55 24.09
N SER A 960 -8.33 28.21 22.80
CA SER A 960 -8.96 29.07 21.79
C SER A 960 -10.39 29.52 22.13
N TYR A 961 -11.17 28.73 22.87
CA TYR A 961 -12.54 29.12 23.27
C TYR A 961 -12.61 30.23 24.33
N PHE A 962 -11.52 30.55 25.04
CA PHE A 962 -11.50 31.65 26.01
C PHE A 962 -11.14 33.00 25.37
N GLY A 963 -10.74 33.02 24.10
CA GLY A 963 -10.43 34.24 23.37
C GLY A 963 -9.41 35.11 24.09
N ASN A 964 -9.74 36.38 24.32
CA ASN A 964 -8.88 37.33 25.03
C ASN A 964 -9.12 37.37 26.56
N SER A 965 -9.90 36.43 27.10
CA SER A 965 -10.09 36.30 28.55
C SER A 965 -8.87 35.61 29.17
N ILE A 966 -8.50 36.00 30.39
CA ILE A 966 -7.43 35.34 31.15
C ILE A 966 -7.81 33.88 31.36
N TYR A 967 -6.97 32.98 30.88
CA TYR A 967 -7.14 31.55 31.01
C TYR A 967 -6.37 30.98 32.21
N PHE A 968 -5.15 31.43 32.46
CA PHE A 968 -4.46 31.20 33.74
C PHE A 968 -3.50 32.34 34.08
N GLY A 969 -3.05 32.38 35.33
CA GLY A 969 -2.08 33.36 35.79
C GLY A 969 -1.41 32.94 37.08
N ALA A 970 -0.34 33.65 37.41
CA ALA A 970 0.41 33.48 38.64
C ALA A 970 0.84 34.84 39.18
N THR A 971 1.01 34.91 40.48
CA THR A 971 1.64 36.04 41.17
C THR A 971 2.53 35.50 42.29
N LEU A 972 3.80 35.90 42.29
CA LEU A 972 4.78 35.59 43.32
C LEU A 972 4.84 36.76 44.32
N TYR A 973 4.76 36.44 45.61
CA TYR A 973 4.83 37.40 46.71
C TYR A 973 5.97 37.06 47.66
N ASP A 974 6.55 38.09 48.28
CA ASP A 974 7.42 37.91 49.43
C ASP A 974 6.65 37.59 50.72
N ASN A 975 7.37 37.33 51.82
CA ASN A 975 6.79 37.02 53.12
C ASN A 975 6.08 38.22 53.81
N THR A 976 6.23 39.44 53.29
CA THR A 976 5.51 40.65 53.75
C THR A 976 4.22 40.90 52.96
N GLY A 977 4.00 40.13 51.89
CA GLY A 977 2.87 40.29 50.99
C GLY A 977 3.12 41.27 49.84
N LYS A 978 4.37 41.70 49.62
CA LYS A 978 4.74 42.51 48.46
C LYS A 978 4.84 41.64 47.21
N GLU A 979 4.24 42.10 46.13
CA GLU A 979 4.32 41.45 44.83
C GLU A 979 5.75 41.56 44.25
N ILE A 980 6.29 40.42 43.82
CA ILE A 980 7.61 40.31 43.16
C ILE A 980 7.44 40.22 41.64
N ALA A 981 6.48 39.42 41.19
CA ALA A 981 6.20 39.20 39.78
C ALA A 981 4.75 38.76 39.60
N THR A 982 4.10 39.26 38.56
CA THR A 982 2.74 38.88 38.18
C THR A 982 2.67 38.72 36.66
N SER A 983 1.96 37.71 36.19
CA SER A 983 1.65 37.55 34.77
C SER A 983 0.45 36.64 34.58
N SER A 984 -0.27 36.84 33.48
CA SER A 984 -1.42 36.04 33.07
C SER A 984 -1.32 35.71 31.59
N VAL A 985 -1.95 34.61 31.18
CA VAL A 985 -2.04 34.16 29.80
C VAL A 985 -3.51 34.09 29.43
N THR A 986 -3.90 34.74 28.34
CA THR A 986 -5.26 34.68 27.80
C THR A 986 -5.46 33.43 26.92
N GLY A 987 -6.70 33.09 26.60
CA GLY A 987 -7.04 31.92 25.78
C GLY A 987 -6.32 31.86 24.42
N ASN A 988 -6.18 33.01 23.75
CA ASN A 988 -5.54 33.13 22.43
C ASN A 988 -4.01 33.25 22.48
N GLU A 989 -3.44 33.47 23.66
CA GLU A 989 -1.99 33.62 23.84
C GLU A 989 -1.30 32.27 24.08
N ASN A 990 0.02 32.27 23.85
CA ASN A 990 0.92 31.25 24.39
C ASN A 990 1.63 31.81 25.64
N ALA A 991 2.23 30.92 26.43
CA ALA A 991 2.84 31.30 27.72
C ALA A 991 4.28 31.83 27.64
N ARG A 992 4.78 32.29 26.49
CA ARG A 992 6.19 32.71 26.36
C ARG A 992 6.53 33.93 27.22
N GLU A 993 5.69 34.97 27.20
CA GLU A 993 5.90 36.15 28.06
C GLU A 993 5.71 35.81 29.54
N PHE A 994 4.76 34.93 29.87
CA PHE A 994 4.58 34.41 31.23
C PHE A 994 5.87 33.73 31.74
N ALA A 995 6.46 32.83 30.95
CA ALA A 995 7.71 32.17 31.30
C ALA A 995 8.87 33.16 31.44
N LYS A 996 8.98 34.11 30.52
CA LYS A 996 10.00 35.17 30.57
C LYS A 996 9.91 36.05 31.82
N ILE A 997 8.70 36.35 32.29
CA ILE A 997 8.49 37.15 33.50
C ILE A 997 8.91 36.39 34.77
N PHE A 998 8.60 35.10 34.86
CA PHE A 998 8.82 34.32 36.08
C PHE A 998 10.15 33.56 36.12
N ASN A 999 10.69 33.13 34.99
CA ASN A 999 11.92 32.35 34.97
C ASN A 999 13.06 33.16 35.61
N GLU A 1000 13.87 32.49 36.42
CA GLU A 1000 14.98 33.07 37.19
C GLU A 1000 14.58 34.10 38.26
N LYS A 1001 13.29 34.31 38.53
CA LYS A 1001 12.87 35.15 39.66
C LYS A 1001 13.26 34.51 40.99
N SER A 1002 13.98 35.28 41.81
CA SER A 1002 14.41 34.82 43.12
C SER A 1002 13.25 34.64 44.10
N PHE A 1003 13.37 33.64 44.96
CA PHE A 1003 12.46 33.41 46.08
C PHE A 1003 13.23 33.17 47.37
N GLU A 1004 12.55 33.31 48.50
CA GLU A 1004 13.04 32.85 49.80
C GLU A 1004 12.02 31.92 50.44
N TYR A 1005 12.46 31.06 51.36
CA TYR A 1005 11.53 30.20 52.09
C TYR A 1005 10.56 31.07 52.91
N GLY A 1006 9.26 30.84 52.73
CA GLY A 1006 8.19 31.68 53.28
C GLY A 1006 7.53 32.61 52.26
N TYR A 1007 8.12 32.80 51.07
CA TYR A 1007 7.45 33.43 49.94
C TYR A 1007 6.27 32.56 49.49
N TYR A 1008 5.33 33.12 48.73
CA TYR A 1008 4.17 32.36 48.27
C TYR A 1008 3.73 32.73 46.87
N ILE A 1009 3.11 31.75 46.20
CA ILE A 1009 2.54 31.90 44.88
C ILE A 1009 1.01 31.86 45.01
N LYS A 1010 0.33 32.78 44.35
CA LYS A 1010 -1.11 32.69 44.07
C LYS A 1010 -1.32 32.38 42.60
N LEU A 1011 -2.25 31.48 42.32
CA LEU A 1011 -2.54 31.01 40.97
C LEU A 1011 -3.98 31.30 40.61
N THR A 1012 -4.23 31.54 39.32
CA THR A 1012 -5.58 31.56 38.74
C THR A 1012 -5.62 30.61 37.56
N HIS A 1013 -6.77 29.97 37.34
CA HIS A 1013 -7.01 29.11 36.21
C HIS A 1013 -8.52 29.10 35.93
N ALA A 1014 -8.93 29.34 34.69
CA ALA A 1014 -10.33 29.35 34.28
C ALA A 1014 -10.96 27.95 34.43
N GLU A 1015 -10.15 26.91 34.24
CA GLU A 1015 -10.52 25.50 34.48
C GLU A 1015 -9.56 24.86 35.51
N PRO A 1016 -9.76 24.99 36.84
CA PRO A 1016 -8.78 24.50 37.83
C PRO A 1016 -8.50 22.98 37.76
N SER A 1017 -9.37 22.18 37.15
CA SER A 1017 -9.13 20.78 36.83
C SER A 1017 -7.92 20.55 35.91
N ARG A 1018 -7.55 21.56 35.10
CA ARG A 1018 -6.40 21.57 34.18
C ARG A 1018 -5.15 22.22 34.78
N LEU A 1019 -5.08 22.33 36.09
CA LEU A 1019 -3.87 22.64 36.85
C LEU A 1019 -3.43 21.40 37.64
N SER A 1020 -2.13 21.15 37.71
CA SER A 1020 -1.61 20.15 38.65
C SER A 1020 -0.32 20.57 39.36
N LEU A 1021 -0.11 20.02 40.55
CA LEU A 1021 1.11 20.19 41.33
C LEU A 1021 1.70 18.82 41.69
N SER A 1022 2.90 18.54 41.18
CA SER A 1022 3.71 17.37 41.56
C SER A 1022 4.66 17.69 42.72
N GLY A 1023 5.29 16.67 43.30
CA GLY A 1023 6.28 16.80 44.38
C GLY A 1023 5.68 16.77 45.78
N ASN A 1024 6.45 17.17 46.81
CA ASN A 1024 5.97 17.16 48.18
C ASN A 1024 5.04 18.34 48.45
N VAL A 1025 3.79 18.06 48.80
CA VAL A 1025 2.80 19.08 49.17
C VAL A 1025 2.46 18.93 50.65
N ILE A 1026 2.65 19.99 51.41
CA ILE A 1026 2.38 20.04 52.85
C ILE A 1026 0.92 20.46 53.02
N ASN A 1027 0.17 19.72 53.84
CA ASN A 1027 -1.27 19.91 54.06
C ASN A 1027 -2.11 19.91 52.77
N PRO A 1028 -1.94 18.93 51.85
CA PRO A 1028 -2.68 18.93 50.60
C PRO A 1028 -4.18 18.69 50.85
N PRO A 1029 -5.07 19.20 49.98
CA PRO A 1029 -6.51 18.97 50.11
C PRO A 1029 -6.90 17.51 49.78
N SER A 1030 -6.00 16.73 49.19
CA SER A 1030 -6.15 15.30 48.93
C SER A 1030 -4.78 14.60 48.85
N SER A 1031 -4.74 13.29 49.09
CA SER A 1031 -3.50 12.49 49.05
C SER A 1031 -3.02 12.11 47.64
N SER A 1032 -3.70 12.54 46.57
CA SER A 1032 -3.34 12.23 45.18
C SER A 1032 -2.09 13.00 44.73
N SER A 1033 -1.16 12.33 44.04
CA SER A 1033 -0.03 12.94 43.35
C SER A 1033 -0.02 12.50 41.87
N PRO A 1034 0.04 13.42 40.89
CA PRO A 1034 0.06 14.87 41.07
C PRO A 1034 -1.27 15.37 41.66
N LEU A 1035 -1.19 16.40 42.50
CA LEU A 1035 -2.37 17.05 43.06
C LEU A 1035 -3.14 17.76 41.93
N LYS A 1036 -4.39 17.38 41.70
CA LYS A 1036 -5.30 18.03 40.75
C LYS A 1036 -6.25 18.94 41.51
N PHE A 1037 -6.53 20.12 40.95
CA PHE A 1037 -7.31 21.14 41.67
C PHE A 1037 -8.81 21.07 41.40
N GLY A 1038 -9.27 20.35 40.37
CA GLY A 1038 -10.70 20.07 40.15
C GLY A 1038 -11.58 21.32 40.24
N ASN A 1039 -12.48 21.36 41.24
CA ASN A 1039 -13.38 22.48 41.54
C ASN A 1039 -12.87 23.40 42.68
N ILE A 1040 -11.61 23.27 43.10
CA ILE A 1040 -11.02 24.10 44.16
C ILE A 1040 -10.99 25.55 43.69
N ASN A 1041 -11.55 26.44 44.52
CA ASN A 1041 -11.47 27.88 44.28
C ASN A 1041 -10.06 28.40 44.56
N LEU A 1042 -9.24 28.53 43.51
CA LEU A 1042 -7.85 28.97 43.60
C LEU A 1042 -7.67 30.37 44.21
N SER A 1043 -8.69 31.25 44.16
CA SER A 1043 -8.61 32.58 44.81
C SER A 1043 -8.47 32.52 46.33
N LYS A 1044 -8.88 31.40 46.94
CA LYS A 1044 -8.77 31.11 48.37
C LYS A 1044 -7.54 30.28 48.72
N VAL A 1045 -6.69 29.97 47.74
CA VAL A 1045 -5.52 29.12 47.93
C VAL A 1045 -4.26 29.95 47.89
N THR A 1046 -3.36 29.68 48.84
CA THR A 1046 -2.00 30.22 48.86
C THR A 1046 -1.01 29.05 48.91
N PHE A 1047 -0.01 29.10 48.04
CA PHE A 1047 1.05 28.09 47.94
C PHE A 1047 2.35 28.66 48.52
N TYR A 1048 2.66 28.34 49.78
CA TYR A 1048 3.89 28.82 50.41
C TYR A 1048 5.07 27.93 50.01
N ILE A 1049 6.18 28.58 49.62
CA ILE A 1049 7.42 27.92 49.27
C ILE A 1049 8.16 27.59 50.58
N ARG A 1050 8.32 26.30 50.88
CA ARG A 1050 9.04 25.80 52.05
C ARG A 1050 10.27 25.02 51.61
N ASN A 1051 11.27 24.90 52.48
CA ASN A 1051 12.48 24.13 52.18
C ASN A 1051 12.20 22.63 51.91
N ASN A 1052 11.11 22.11 52.47
CA ASN A 1052 10.68 20.73 52.33
C ASN A 1052 9.48 20.57 51.39
N GLY A 1053 9.06 21.56 50.60
CA GLY A 1053 8.00 21.41 49.61
C GLY A 1053 7.12 22.65 49.46
N ILE A 1054 5.92 22.45 48.89
CA ILE A 1054 4.91 23.50 48.78
C ILE A 1054 3.83 23.29 49.84
N GLU A 1055 3.66 24.26 50.74
CA GLU A 1055 2.56 24.24 51.69
C GLU A 1055 1.29 24.81 51.06
N TYR A 1056 0.28 23.96 50.96
CA TYR A 1056 -1.05 24.34 50.56
C TYR A 1056 -1.80 24.92 51.75
N LYS A 1057 -2.29 26.15 51.61
CA LYS A 1057 -3.14 26.80 52.61
C LYS A 1057 -4.42 27.32 51.96
N PHE A 1058 -5.55 26.77 52.38
CA PHE A 1058 -6.87 27.32 52.07
C PHE A 1058 -7.23 28.40 53.10
N VAL A 1059 -7.65 29.57 52.63
CA VAL A 1059 -7.95 30.76 53.44
C VAL A 1059 -9.42 31.15 53.29
#